data_AF-A0A259JTX6-F1
#
_entry.id   AF-A0A259JTX6-F1
#
_cell.length_a   1.000
_cell.length_b   1.000
_cell.length_c   1.000
_cell.angle_alpha   90.00
_cell.angle_beta   90.00
_cell.angle_gamma   90.00
#
_symmetry.space_group_name_H-M   'P 1'
#
loop_
_entity.id
_entity.type
_entity.pdbx_description
1 polymer ?
#
loop_
_entity_poly.entity_id
_entity_poly.type
_entity_poly.pdbx_seq_one_letter_code
_entity_poly.pdbx_strand_id
1 'polypeptide(L)'
;MRFSTAAPPADFLAKSLETFKADVEAAKVGIKVETYPGSKLFRQGTEVPAIQRGNLEMSTMTTFEISQQVPRLGFLNRAYLFKDYDHMMKVLAGPVGKALDAAVAKDMDIEILSVAYLGTRQVNLRKARDVKSPDDLKGVKMRMPASPEWLLLGRTLNVEPTPMAMPEVYVALQTGAIDGQENPLTIMNAAKFFEAQLAARVGAKARGYLADRGLDSATQLKFRIGYSPGDRFALKEHLGSQGVPVPDMVEAGLLIAGDDIPVPFDRFRDRVMFPITDVRGRVIAFGGRALEKDVPAKYLNSPETPLFHKGHTLYNIATARQAAHEGAKANVPVVVVEGYVDVIAMVTAGFPASVAPLGTALTEDQIGLLWKMTDEPVLCFDGDGAGVRAAYRAVDLAMPRLKPGKSLKFALLPSGQDPDDLLRSAGREAVADVIAAAKPLAQMLWGRETEGHSFDTPERRAALEARINEVTATIADDSVRKYYRQDFGDRLRQLLSPAAAQGFGGRGAFVPGQRNGGPGRAPWQPKSGGKWQPGGRGQPEVGSRNTPYVVVSQQLANSPLHRGYRTAVPTREALILQAAINYPWLLHDHLEELSGLEFRHVDAERLKAALIDIAAQSTDHAAALDSGQIRAELAQRDLTEALDRVAASVTTASVWGVRPDAAPDDVLVTWQQLVALHRQWHSLTKELKEAEQALGQDASEANYLRLRDVKDRLSQMDGTEALIEGFGATS
;
A
#
# COMPACT_ATOMS: atom_id res chain seq x y z
N MET A 1 23.61 -19.36 -27.32
CA MET A 1 24.40 -19.99 -26.25
C MET A 1 23.45 -20.48 -25.18
N ARG A 2 23.39 -21.79 -24.99
CA ARG A 2 22.58 -22.46 -23.97
C ARG A 2 23.44 -22.65 -22.73
N PHE A 3 22.93 -22.22 -21.59
CA PHE A 3 23.58 -22.32 -20.29
C PHE A 3 22.70 -23.14 -19.35
N SER A 4 23.13 -24.35 -18.98
CA SER A 4 22.33 -25.27 -18.16
C SER A 4 22.91 -25.46 -16.75
N THR A 5 22.04 -25.65 -15.76
CA THR A 5 22.45 -26.03 -14.40
C THR A 5 21.47 -27.04 -13.79
N ALA A 6 22.00 -27.97 -13.00
CA ALA A 6 21.20 -28.86 -12.17
C ALA A 6 20.50 -28.12 -11.02
N ALA A 7 21.00 -26.94 -10.63
CA ALA A 7 20.46 -26.16 -9.51
C ALA A 7 19.03 -25.68 -9.80
N PRO A 8 18.08 -25.79 -8.84
CA PRO A 8 16.70 -25.36 -9.07
C PRO A 8 16.60 -23.84 -9.28
N PRO A 9 15.52 -23.32 -9.91
CA PRO A 9 15.41 -21.90 -10.26
C PRO A 9 15.62 -20.91 -9.10
N ALA A 10 15.28 -21.31 -7.87
CA ALA A 10 15.42 -20.47 -6.68
C ALA A 10 16.86 -20.39 -6.14
N ASP A 11 17.76 -21.27 -6.60
CA ASP A 11 19.14 -21.37 -6.15
C ASP A 11 20.00 -20.21 -6.68
N PHE A 12 21.04 -19.81 -5.94
CA PHE A 12 21.90 -18.69 -6.33
C PHE A 12 22.70 -18.99 -7.61
N LEU A 13 23.03 -20.26 -7.88
CA LEU A 13 23.66 -20.65 -9.14
C LEU A 13 22.72 -20.38 -10.31
N ALA A 14 21.45 -20.78 -10.20
CA ALA A 14 20.45 -20.50 -11.23
C ALA A 14 20.22 -18.99 -11.42
N LYS A 15 20.26 -18.20 -10.34
CA LYS A 15 20.20 -16.72 -10.44
C LYS A 15 21.45 -16.12 -11.10
N SER A 16 22.62 -16.72 -10.90
CA SER A 16 23.86 -16.28 -11.54
C SER A 16 23.82 -16.48 -13.07
N LEU A 17 23.12 -17.51 -13.57
CA LEU A 17 22.88 -17.71 -14.99
C LEU A 17 22.10 -16.54 -15.61
N GLU A 18 21.05 -16.08 -14.94
CA GLU A 18 20.25 -14.93 -15.40
C GLU A 18 21.06 -13.64 -15.37
N THR A 19 21.93 -13.47 -14.37
CA THR A 19 22.85 -12.32 -14.29
C THR A 19 23.85 -12.34 -15.44
N PHE A 20 24.50 -13.49 -15.68
CA PHE A 20 25.41 -13.69 -16.80
C PHE A 20 24.72 -13.40 -18.15
N LYS A 21 23.49 -13.90 -18.34
CA LYS A 21 22.68 -13.61 -19.53
C LYS A 21 22.48 -12.10 -19.71
N ALA A 22 22.04 -11.41 -18.66
CA ALA A 22 21.80 -9.98 -18.71
C ALA A 22 23.09 -9.20 -19.05
N ASP A 23 24.24 -9.59 -18.48
CA ASP A 23 25.53 -8.95 -18.74
C ASP A 23 25.99 -9.16 -20.20
N VAL A 24 25.82 -10.37 -20.75
CA VAL A 24 26.16 -10.66 -22.16
C VAL A 24 25.25 -9.91 -23.12
N GLU A 25 23.94 -9.86 -22.85
CA GLU A 25 22.97 -9.12 -23.67
C GLU A 25 23.23 -7.61 -23.61
N ALA A 26 23.58 -7.07 -22.43
CA ALA A 26 23.95 -5.67 -22.24
C ALA A 26 25.25 -5.29 -22.96
N ALA A 27 26.22 -6.20 -23.02
CA ALA A 27 27.49 -6.00 -23.72
C ALA A 27 27.34 -5.92 -25.25
N LYS A 28 26.17 -6.28 -25.81
CA LYS A 28 25.86 -6.24 -27.25
C LYS A 28 26.89 -6.96 -28.14
N VAL A 29 27.48 -8.03 -27.63
CA VAL A 29 28.50 -8.82 -28.33
C VAL A 29 27.93 -9.80 -29.36
N GLY A 30 26.65 -9.69 -29.70
CA GLY A 30 25.98 -10.56 -30.69
C GLY A 30 25.70 -11.98 -30.22
N ILE A 31 25.84 -12.28 -28.92
CA ILE A 31 25.57 -13.59 -28.33
C ILE A 31 24.20 -13.56 -27.64
N LYS A 32 23.28 -14.43 -28.05
CA LYS A 32 22.01 -14.66 -27.35
C LYS A 32 22.18 -15.78 -26.32
N VAL A 33 21.79 -15.56 -25.07
CA VAL A 33 21.90 -16.54 -23.98
C VAL A 33 20.53 -17.11 -23.61
N GLU A 34 20.44 -18.44 -23.51
CA GLU A 34 19.25 -19.19 -23.11
C GLU A 34 19.60 -20.03 -21.87
N THR A 35 18.87 -19.84 -20.77
CA THR A 35 19.17 -20.43 -19.47
C THR A 35 18.23 -21.59 -19.16
N TYR A 36 18.78 -22.67 -18.60
CA TYR A 36 18.03 -23.90 -18.31
C TYR A 36 18.35 -24.42 -16.90
N PRO A 37 17.71 -23.85 -15.86
CA PRO A 37 17.88 -24.30 -14.47
C PRO A 37 17.08 -25.57 -14.16
N GLY A 38 17.43 -26.23 -13.05
CA GLY A 38 16.68 -27.35 -12.48
C GLY A 38 16.76 -28.62 -13.32
N SER A 39 17.90 -28.87 -13.97
CA SER A 39 18.09 -30.01 -14.87
C SER A 39 17.06 -30.08 -16.03
N LYS A 40 16.50 -28.93 -16.44
CA LYS A 40 15.47 -28.86 -17.49
C LYS A 40 15.95 -29.33 -18.87
N LEU A 41 17.21 -29.06 -19.20
CA LEU A 41 17.80 -29.41 -20.50
C LEU A 41 18.63 -30.69 -20.43
N PHE A 42 19.49 -30.79 -19.41
CA PHE A 42 20.34 -31.95 -19.15
C PHE A 42 20.21 -32.37 -17.69
N ARG A 43 20.29 -33.68 -17.43
CA ARG A 43 20.33 -34.22 -16.07
C ARG A 43 21.69 -33.95 -15.44
N GLN A 44 21.74 -33.77 -14.13
CA GLN A 44 22.99 -33.64 -13.39
C GLN A 44 23.99 -34.77 -13.74
N GLY A 45 25.20 -34.39 -14.12
CA GLY A 45 26.27 -35.30 -14.54
C GLY A 45 26.30 -35.60 -16.04
N THR A 46 25.36 -35.06 -16.82
CA THR A 46 25.32 -35.26 -18.29
C THR A 46 25.70 -34.01 -19.08
N GLU A 47 25.92 -32.88 -18.40
CA GLU A 47 26.23 -31.59 -18.99
C GLU A 47 27.62 -31.56 -19.64
N VAL A 48 28.65 -32.09 -18.97
CA VAL A 48 30.03 -32.10 -19.51
C VAL A 48 30.11 -32.87 -20.84
N PRO A 49 29.61 -34.11 -20.97
CA PRO A 49 29.55 -34.78 -22.26
C PRO A 49 28.70 -34.06 -23.31
N ALA A 50 27.67 -33.30 -22.89
CA ALA A 50 26.89 -32.49 -23.82
C ALA A 50 27.70 -31.31 -24.36
N ILE A 51 28.55 -30.67 -23.55
CA ILE A 51 29.46 -29.61 -23.99
C ILE A 51 30.47 -30.15 -25.00
N GLN A 52 31.14 -31.26 -24.67
CA GLN A 52 32.15 -31.89 -25.53
C GLN A 52 31.61 -32.31 -26.90
N ARG A 53 30.31 -32.64 -27.00
CA ARG A 53 29.66 -32.99 -28.26
C ARG A 53 29.08 -31.80 -29.03
N GLY A 54 29.23 -30.58 -28.52
CA GLY A 54 28.61 -29.38 -29.11
C GLY A 54 27.10 -29.28 -28.91
N ASN A 55 26.52 -30.07 -28.00
CA ASN A 55 25.10 -30.07 -27.69
C ASN A 55 24.71 -29.11 -26.55
N LEU A 56 25.70 -28.50 -25.88
CA LEU A 56 25.53 -27.47 -24.86
C LEU A 56 26.72 -26.52 -24.93
N GLU A 57 26.52 -25.21 -24.77
CA GLU A 57 27.65 -24.29 -24.82
C GLU A 57 28.23 -24.00 -23.44
N MET A 58 27.42 -24.02 -22.37
CA MET A 58 27.89 -23.70 -21.03
C MET A 58 27.11 -24.44 -19.94
N SER A 59 27.77 -24.76 -18.83
CA SER A 59 27.13 -25.32 -17.65
C SER A 59 27.88 -25.00 -16.36
N THR A 60 27.16 -24.96 -15.24
CA THR A 60 27.79 -25.06 -13.92
C THR A 60 28.13 -26.52 -13.66
N MET A 61 29.40 -26.81 -13.45
CA MET A 61 29.87 -28.14 -13.06
C MET A 61 30.51 -28.10 -11.68
N THR A 62 30.56 -29.25 -11.04
CA THR A 62 31.28 -29.46 -9.79
C THR A 62 32.57 -30.23 -10.05
N THR A 63 33.46 -30.24 -9.08
CA THR A 63 34.69 -31.05 -9.12
C THR A 63 34.40 -32.56 -9.20
N PHE A 64 33.17 -33.00 -8.93
CA PHE A 64 32.76 -34.39 -9.15
C PHE A 64 32.64 -34.75 -10.63
N GLU A 65 31.99 -33.93 -11.46
CA GLU A 65 31.90 -34.22 -12.89
C GLU A 65 33.29 -34.20 -13.55
N ILE A 66 34.18 -33.30 -13.10
CA ILE A 66 35.58 -33.24 -13.55
C ILE A 66 36.31 -34.56 -13.22
N SER A 67 36.18 -35.06 -11.99
CA SER A 67 36.90 -36.27 -11.57
C SER A 67 36.42 -37.55 -12.25
N GLN A 68 35.21 -37.57 -12.80
CA GLN A 68 34.73 -38.71 -13.58
C GLN A 68 35.54 -38.94 -14.87
N GLN A 69 36.05 -37.87 -15.48
CA GLN A 69 36.87 -37.94 -16.70
C GLN A 69 38.37 -37.80 -16.41
N VAL A 70 38.72 -37.06 -15.36
CA VAL A 70 40.12 -36.84 -14.95
C VAL A 70 40.29 -37.30 -13.49
N PRO A 71 40.40 -38.63 -13.24
CA PRO A 71 40.40 -39.19 -11.87
C PRO A 71 41.46 -38.60 -10.95
N ARG A 72 42.62 -38.21 -11.49
CA ARG A 72 43.69 -37.58 -10.70
C ARG A 72 43.27 -36.27 -10.04
N LEU A 73 42.25 -35.58 -10.56
CA LEU A 73 41.69 -34.35 -9.99
C LEU A 73 40.62 -34.62 -8.91
N GLY A 74 40.23 -35.89 -8.71
CA GLY A 74 39.29 -36.30 -7.67
C GLY A 74 39.75 -35.97 -6.25
N PHE A 75 41.03 -35.64 -6.04
CA PHE A 75 41.50 -35.16 -4.74
C PHE A 75 40.78 -33.88 -4.29
N LEU A 76 40.28 -33.05 -5.23
CA LEU A 76 39.51 -31.83 -4.93
C LEU A 76 38.14 -32.11 -4.30
N ASN A 77 37.63 -33.34 -4.42
CA ASN A 77 36.38 -33.77 -3.79
C ASN A 77 36.55 -34.20 -2.33
N ARG A 78 37.78 -34.22 -1.81
CA ARG A 78 38.03 -34.58 -0.40
C ARG A 78 37.51 -33.48 0.53
N ALA A 79 36.94 -33.91 1.65
CA ALA A 79 36.55 -32.98 2.70
C ALA A 79 37.78 -32.33 3.36
N TYR A 80 37.59 -31.15 3.93
CA TYR A 80 38.58 -30.42 4.73
C TYR A 80 39.89 -30.03 4.01
N LEU A 81 39.86 -29.92 2.67
CA LEU A 81 41.01 -29.43 1.89
C LEU A 81 41.29 -27.94 2.09
N PHE A 82 40.22 -27.15 2.22
CA PHE A 82 40.27 -25.71 2.37
C PHE A 82 39.87 -25.32 3.79
N LYS A 83 40.47 -24.24 4.30
CA LYS A 83 40.26 -23.79 5.68
C LYS A 83 38.98 -22.96 5.77
N ASP A 84 38.81 -22.08 4.78
CA ASP A 84 37.74 -21.11 4.65
C ASP A 84 37.64 -20.67 3.18
N TYR A 85 36.69 -19.77 2.90
CA TYR A 85 36.46 -19.18 1.59
C TYR A 85 37.72 -18.51 1.01
N ASP A 86 38.39 -17.66 1.79
CA ASP A 86 39.54 -16.89 1.32
C ASP A 86 40.71 -17.81 0.97
N HIS A 87 40.94 -18.84 1.79
CA HIS A 87 41.93 -19.86 1.51
C HIS A 87 41.60 -20.62 0.22
N MET A 88 40.35 -21.03 0.02
CA MET A 88 39.92 -21.71 -1.21
C MET A 88 40.15 -20.83 -2.43
N MET A 89 39.66 -19.59 -2.42
CA MET A 89 39.81 -18.66 -3.55
C MET A 89 41.27 -18.36 -3.83
N LYS A 90 42.10 -18.18 -2.80
CA LYS A 90 43.54 -17.96 -2.97
C LYS A 90 44.25 -19.16 -3.60
N VAL A 91 43.90 -20.39 -3.20
CA VAL A 91 44.48 -21.61 -3.78
C VAL A 91 44.05 -21.79 -5.24
N LEU A 92 42.77 -21.57 -5.54
CA LEU A 92 42.21 -21.74 -6.88
C LEU A 92 42.51 -20.57 -7.83
N ALA A 93 42.81 -19.38 -7.33
CA ALA A 93 43.39 -18.30 -8.15
C ALA A 93 44.91 -18.46 -8.33
N GLY A 94 45.55 -19.30 -7.51
CA GLY A 94 46.98 -19.52 -7.47
C GLY A 94 47.48 -20.57 -8.47
N PRO A 95 48.74 -21.02 -8.33
CA PRO A 95 49.34 -22.02 -9.23
C PRO A 95 48.57 -23.35 -9.28
N VAL A 96 47.92 -23.75 -8.19
CA VAL A 96 47.15 -24.99 -8.12
C VAL A 96 45.91 -24.92 -9.01
N GLY A 97 45.14 -23.83 -8.93
CA GLY A 97 43.98 -23.65 -9.80
C GLY A 97 44.35 -23.49 -11.28
N LYS A 98 45.43 -22.75 -11.60
CA LYS A 98 45.93 -22.69 -12.99
C LYS A 98 46.30 -24.05 -13.55
N ALA A 99 46.89 -24.93 -12.73
CA ALA A 99 47.21 -26.30 -13.14
C ALA A 99 45.94 -27.16 -13.31
N LEU A 100 44.90 -26.92 -12.49
CA LEU A 100 43.58 -27.52 -12.65
C LEU A 100 42.94 -27.09 -13.98
N ASP A 101 42.87 -25.80 -14.26
CA ASP A 101 42.28 -25.25 -15.47
C ASP A 101 42.98 -25.81 -16.72
N ALA A 102 44.32 -25.80 -16.73
CA ALA A 102 45.10 -26.37 -17.83
C ALA A 102 44.87 -27.87 -18.02
N ALA A 103 44.70 -28.64 -16.94
CA ALA A 103 44.41 -30.06 -17.01
C ALA A 103 43.00 -30.33 -17.57
N VAL A 104 42.01 -29.52 -17.18
CA VAL A 104 40.63 -29.63 -17.66
C VAL A 104 40.54 -29.26 -19.14
N ALA A 105 41.16 -28.13 -19.54
CA ALA A 105 41.25 -27.73 -20.95
C ALA A 105 41.89 -28.82 -21.82
N LYS A 106 43.04 -29.34 -21.38
CA LYS A 106 43.78 -30.36 -22.15
C LYS A 106 43.06 -31.71 -22.22
N ASP A 107 42.56 -32.21 -21.09
CA ASP A 107 42.12 -33.61 -21.00
C ASP A 107 40.60 -33.77 -21.19
N MET A 108 39.82 -32.69 -21.03
CA MET A 108 38.36 -32.70 -21.19
C MET A 108 37.87 -31.83 -22.35
N ASP A 109 38.74 -31.10 -23.06
CA ASP A 109 38.36 -30.22 -24.17
C ASP A 109 37.24 -29.22 -23.80
N ILE A 110 37.32 -28.69 -22.57
CA ILE A 110 36.40 -27.67 -22.03
C ILE A 110 37.18 -26.66 -21.20
N GLU A 111 36.72 -25.41 -21.20
CA GLU A 111 37.37 -24.32 -20.47
C GLU A 111 36.63 -23.99 -19.17
N ILE A 112 37.38 -23.85 -18.07
CA ILE A 112 36.84 -23.33 -16.80
C ILE A 112 36.91 -21.80 -16.85
N LEU A 113 35.75 -21.16 -16.84
CA LEU A 113 35.66 -19.69 -16.89
C LEU A 113 35.80 -19.03 -15.51
N SER A 114 35.31 -19.70 -14.47
CA SER A 114 35.32 -19.18 -13.11
C SER A 114 35.04 -20.29 -12.09
N VAL A 115 35.48 -20.08 -10.86
CA VAL A 115 35.19 -20.93 -9.70
C VAL A 115 34.20 -20.21 -8.79
N ALA A 116 33.11 -20.90 -8.44
CA ALA A 116 32.14 -20.42 -7.47
C ALA A 116 32.30 -21.13 -6.12
N TYR A 117 32.22 -20.37 -5.03
CA TYR A 117 32.12 -20.95 -3.68
C TYR A 117 30.67 -21.30 -3.36
N LEU A 118 30.40 -22.58 -3.10
CA LEU A 118 29.04 -23.04 -2.78
C LEU A 118 28.65 -22.82 -1.32
N GLY A 119 29.63 -22.58 -0.45
CA GLY A 119 29.45 -22.44 1.00
C GLY A 119 30.13 -23.56 1.78
N THR A 120 30.16 -23.41 3.11
CA THR A 120 30.73 -24.42 4.02
C THR A 120 29.85 -25.66 4.00
N ARG A 121 30.45 -26.84 4.06
CA ARG A 121 29.75 -28.13 4.15
C ARG A 121 29.04 -28.30 5.50
N GLN A 122 27.80 -28.79 5.51
CA GLN A 122 27.08 -29.16 6.73
C GLN A 122 26.29 -30.44 6.54
N VAL A 123 26.26 -31.24 7.61
CA VAL A 123 25.39 -32.41 7.72
C VAL A 123 24.00 -31.94 8.13
N ASN A 124 23.02 -32.23 7.28
CA ASN A 124 21.62 -31.85 7.49
C ASN A 124 20.78 -33.12 7.64
N LEU A 125 20.23 -33.36 8.83
CA LEU A 125 19.46 -34.57 9.13
C LEU A 125 17.95 -34.27 9.13
N ARG A 126 17.16 -35.24 8.67
CA ARG A 126 15.69 -35.24 8.70
C ARG A 126 15.15 -35.24 10.13
N LYS A 127 15.83 -35.95 11.03
CA LYS A 127 15.53 -36.00 12.47
C LYS A 127 16.71 -35.38 13.21
N ALA A 128 16.41 -34.52 14.18
CA ALA A 128 17.43 -33.95 15.04
C ALA A 128 18.24 -35.06 15.74
N ARG A 129 19.55 -34.95 15.69
CA ARG A 129 20.51 -35.86 16.33
C ARG A 129 21.68 -35.03 16.82
N ASP A 130 22.10 -35.25 18.06
CA ASP A 130 23.33 -34.65 18.58
C ASP A 130 24.51 -35.39 17.94
N VAL A 131 25.19 -34.74 16.99
CA VAL A 131 26.27 -35.32 16.21
C VAL A 131 27.58 -34.64 16.62
N LYS A 132 28.37 -35.33 17.46
CA LYS A 132 29.66 -34.84 17.95
C LYS A 132 30.84 -35.54 17.29
N SER A 133 30.58 -36.71 16.69
CA SER A 133 31.55 -37.56 16.01
C SER A 133 30.89 -38.28 14.83
N PRO A 134 31.67 -38.82 13.88
CA PRO A 134 31.14 -39.71 12.85
C PRO A 134 30.30 -40.87 13.42
N ASP A 135 30.65 -41.43 14.57
CA ASP A 135 29.89 -42.55 15.16
C ASP A 135 28.43 -42.19 15.50
N ASP A 136 28.17 -40.92 15.76
CA ASP A 136 26.83 -40.38 15.93
C ASP A 136 26.03 -40.28 14.63
N LEU A 137 26.57 -40.75 13.51
CA LEU A 137 25.85 -40.84 12.23
C LEU A 137 25.63 -42.27 11.77
N LYS A 138 26.06 -43.26 12.57
CA LYS A 138 25.83 -44.68 12.28
C LYS A 138 24.36 -44.96 11.97
N GLY A 139 24.12 -45.64 10.85
CA GLY A 139 22.80 -46.04 10.36
C GLY A 139 21.97 -44.93 9.72
N VAL A 140 22.49 -43.70 9.58
CA VAL A 140 21.79 -42.61 8.88
C VAL A 140 21.89 -42.83 7.38
N LYS A 141 20.77 -42.95 6.68
CA LYS A 141 20.74 -43.00 5.21
C LYS A 141 20.95 -41.61 4.64
N MET A 142 22.18 -41.24 4.31
CA MET A 142 22.50 -39.87 3.89
C MET A 142 22.64 -39.78 2.39
N ARG A 143 21.93 -38.84 1.76
CA ARG A 143 22.12 -38.58 0.34
C ARG A 143 23.54 -38.11 0.07
N MET A 144 24.18 -38.77 -0.88
CA MET A 144 25.48 -38.40 -1.45
C MET A 144 25.37 -38.32 -2.98
N PRO A 145 26.17 -37.48 -3.64
CA PRO A 145 26.41 -37.61 -5.07
C PRO A 145 26.91 -39.02 -5.42
N ALA A 146 26.58 -39.50 -6.62
CA ALA A 146 26.91 -40.86 -7.07
C ALA A 146 28.38 -40.98 -7.52
N SER A 147 29.34 -40.72 -6.62
CA SER A 147 30.78 -40.83 -6.85
C SER A 147 31.46 -41.70 -5.81
N PRO A 148 32.51 -42.45 -6.18
CA PRO A 148 33.35 -43.17 -5.23
C PRO A 148 33.86 -42.29 -4.07
N GLU A 149 34.28 -41.05 -4.34
CA GLU A 149 34.84 -40.11 -3.36
C GLU A 149 33.78 -39.60 -2.38
N TRP A 150 32.57 -39.30 -2.87
CA TRP A 150 31.46 -38.85 -2.06
C TRP A 150 30.84 -39.98 -1.24
N LEU A 151 30.75 -41.18 -1.82
CA LEU A 151 30.36 -42.37 -1.09
C LEU A 151 31.42 -42.75 -0.05
N LEU A 152 32.72 -42.54 -0.34
CA LEU A 152 33.80 -42.70 0.62
C LEU A 152 33.70 -41.69 1.75
N LEU A 153 33.43 -40.42 1.44
CA LEU A 153 33.17 -39.39 2.44
C LEU A 153 32.01 -39.81 3.36
N GLY A 154 30.90 -40.25 2.79
CA GLY A 154 29.77 -40.76 3.58
C GLY A 154 30.18 -41.93 4.49
N ARG A 155 30.87 -42.94 3.97
CA ARG A 155 31.37 -44.05 4.80
C ARG A 155 32.34 -43.57 5.89
N THR A 156 33.16 -42.55 5.61
CA THR A 156 34.10 -41.95 6.58
C THR A 156 33.37 -41.16 7.66
N LEU A 157 32.23 -40.56 7.31
CA LEU A 157 31.29 -39.94 8.26
C LEU A 157 30.42 -40.98 8.99
N ASN A 158 30.65 -42.29 8.77
CA ASN A 158 29.89 -43.41 9.33
C ASN A 158 28.38 -43.38 8.98
N VAL A 159 27.99 -42.73 7.88
CA VAL A 159 26.61 -42.80 7.34
C VAL A 159 26.45 -44.00 6.40
N GLU A 160 25.21 -44.34 6.08
CA GLU A 160 24.84 -45.19 4.93
C GLU A 160 24.62 -44.28 3.71
N PRO A 161 25.60 -44.10 2.80
CA PRO A 161 25.45 -43.14 1.72
C PRO A 161 24.50 -43.65 0.63
N THR A 162 23.46 -42.87 0.33
CA THR A 162 22.48 -43.14 -0.72
C THR A 162 22.76 -42.25 -1.95
N PRO A 163 23.17 -42.82 -3.10
CA PRO A 163 23.44 -42.03 -4.30
C PRO A 163 22.15 -41.48 -4.90
N MET A 164 22.06 -40.16 -5.10
CA MET A 164 20.83 -39.51 -5.61
C MET A 164 21.10 -38.13 -6.23
N ALA A 165 20.34 -37.76 -7.27
CA ALA A 165 20.42 -36.45 -7.91
C ALA A 165 19.77 -35.35 -7.05
N MET A 166 20.25 -34.11 -7.17
CA MET A 166 19.78 -33.01 -6.32
C MET A 166 18.26 -32.72 -6.40
N PRO A 167 17.58 -32.79 -7.56
CA PRO A 167 16.12 -32.57 -7.63
C PRO A 167 15.27 -33.56 -6.83
N GLU A 168 15.80 -34.75 -6.52
CA GLU A 168 15.09 -35.82 -5.83
C GLU A 168 15.16 -35.68 -4.30
N VAL A 169 16.09 -34.87 -3.80
CA VAL A 169 16.45 -34.80 -2.36
C VAL A 169 15.27 -34.38 -1.49
N TYR A 170 14.47 -33.40 -1.93
CA TYR A 170 13.34 -32.92 -1.15
C TYR A 170 12.29 -34.02 -0.93
N VAL A 171 11.89 -34.69 -2.02
CA VAL A 171 10.91 -35.78 -1.97
C VAL A 171 11.45 -36.97 -1.19
N ALA A 172 12.75 -37.28 -1.33
CA ALA A 172 13.39 -38.36 -0.60
C ALA A 172 13.45 -38.09 0.92
N LEU A 173 13.70 -36.85 1.34
CA LEU A 173 13.62 -36.44 2.75
C LEU A 173 12.17 -36.49 3.26
N GLN A 174 11.20 -36.06 2.46
CA GLN A 174 9.78 -36.08 2.84
C GLN A 174 9.27 -37.52 3.06
N THR A 175 9.55 -38.39 2.10
CA THR A 175 9.14 -39.82 2.11
C THR A 175 9.95 -40.66 3.09
N GLY A 176 11.13 -40.20 3.50
CA GLY A 176 12.04 -40.96 4.35
C GLY A 176 12.87 -42.00 3.63
N ALA A 177 12.99 -41.90 2.30
CA ALA A 177 13.96 -42.67 1.53
C ALA A 177 15.41 -42.36 1.93
N ILE A 178 15.64 -41.15 2.46
CA ILE A 178 16.89 -40.72 3.11
C ILE A 178 16.59 -40.02 4.44
N ASP A 179 17.53 -40.12 5.37
CA ASP A 179 17.51 -39.53 6.71
C ASP A 179 18.34 -38.24 6.80
N GLY A 180 19.05 -37.86 5.75
CA GLY A 180 19.83 -36.62 5.72
C GLY A 180 20.54 -36.37 4.40
N GLN A 181 21.25 -35.25 4.31
CA GLN A 181 22.07 -34.82 3.17
C GLN A 181 23.22 -33.91 3.63
N GLU A 182 24.22 -33.69 2.79
CA GLU A 182 25.37 -32.83 3.08
C GLU A 182 25.44 -31.69 2.04
N ASN A 183 25.19 -30.44 2.47
CA ASN A 183 25.19 -29.23 1.63
C ASN A 183 25.24 -27.93 2.47
N PRO A 184 25.67 -26.79 1.87
CA PRO A 184 25.69 -25.48 2.51
C PRO A 184 24.33 -24.98 3.01
N LEU A 185 24.31 -24.46 4.23
CA LEU A 185 23.16 -23.85 4.89
C LEU A 185 22.73 -22.50 4.32
N THR A 186 23.54 -21.88 3.47
CA THR A 186 23.41 -20.50 2.99
C THR A 186 22.17 -20.22 2.13
N ILE A 187 21.29 -21.19 1.91
CA ILE A 187 20.06 -20.99 1.13
C ILE A 187 18.93 -20.29 1.93
N MET A 188 19.19 -19.43 2.95
CA MET A 188 18.24 -18.55 3.69
C MET A 188 17.41 -19.16 4.84
N ASN A 189 18.08 -19.48 5.94
CA ASN A 189 17.53 -20.22 7.09
C ASN A 189 16.29 -19.62 7.80
N ALA A 190 16.31 -18.35 8.21
CA ALA A 190 15.18 -17.79 8.99
C ALA A 190 13.92 -17.48 8.15
N ALA A 191 14.08 -16.83 6.99
CA ALA A 191 12.95 -16.54 6.12
C ALA A 191 12.32 -17.83 5.57
N LYS A 192 13.14 -18.81 5.17
CA LYS A 192 12.64 -20.12 4.75
C LYS A 192 11.99 -20.89 5.88
N PHE A 193 12.51 -20.80 7.10
CA PHE A 193 11.84 -21.38 8.26
C PHE A 193 10.41 -20.85 8.34
N PHE A 194 10.22 -19.53 8.34
CA PHE A 194 8.88 -18.95 8.42
C PHE A 194 7.99 -19.31 7.22
N GLU A 195 8.52 -19.26 5.99
CA GLU A 195 7.79 -19.70 4.79
C GLU A 195 7.34 -21.18 4.91
N ALA A 196 8.22 -22.06 5.40
CA ALA A 196 7.92 -23.48 5.60
C ALA A 196 6.90 -23.71 6.73
N GLN A 197 7.01 -22.98 7.84
CA GLN A 197 6.04 -23.04 8.94
C GLN A 197 4.65 -22.56 8.50
N LEU A 198 4.58 -21.56 7.63
CA LEU A 198 3.32 -21.11 7.04
C LEU A 198 2.69 -22.19 6.17
N ALA A 199 3.48 -22.95 5.40
CA ALA A 199 2.97 -24.05 4.58
C ALA A 199 2.60 -25.29 5.40
N ALA A 200 3.26 -25.52 6.55
CA ALA A 200 3.04 -26.68 7.41
C ALA A 200 1.67 -26.65 8.13
N ARG A 201 1.33 -27.76 8.81
CA ARG A 201 0.08 -27.86 9.58
C ARG A 201 -0.05 -26.76 10.65
N VAL A 202 1.05 -26.38 11.29
CA VAL A 202 1.07 -25.34 12.33
C VAL A 202 0.66 -23.96 11.79
N GLY A 203 0.93 -23.68 10.51
CA GLY A 203 0.53 -22.45 9.84
C GLY A 203 -0.95 -22.39 9.43
N ALA A 204 -1.78 -23.40 9.72
CA ALA A 204 -3.17 -23.45 9.25
C ALA A 204 -3.99 -22.21 9.67
N LYS A 205 -3.87 -21.78 10.94
CA LYS A 205 -4.53 -20.56 11.45
C LYS A 205 -4.03 -19.31 10.75
N ALA A 206 -2.72 -19.21 10.50
CA ALA A 206 -2.11 -18.10 9.78
C ALA A 206 -2.62 -18.02 8.33
N ARG A 207 -2.71 -19.16 7.63
CA ARG A 207 -3.27 -19.22 6.27
C ARG A 207 -4.75 -18.86 6.24
N GLY A 208 -5.54 -19.28 7.23
CA GLY A 208 -6.94 -18.85 7.37
C GLY A 208 -7.06 -17.34 7.49
N TYR A 209 -6.30 -16.73 8.41
CA TYR A 209 -6.26 -15.28 8.54
C TYR A 209 -5.83 -14.55 7.26
N LEU A 210 -4.83 -15.07 6.54
CA LEU A 210 -4.38 -14.50 5.28
C LEU A 210 -5.46 -14.60 4.20
N ALA A 211 -6.18 -15.73 4.14
CA ALA A 211 -7.29 -15.92 3.21
C ALA A 211 -8.45 -14.94 3.49
N ASP A 212 -8.79 -14.72 4.77
CA ASP A 212 -9.80 -13.72 5.18
C ASP A 212 -9.42 -12.29 4.78
N ARG A 213 -8.13 -12.05 4.54
CA ARG A 213 -7.55 -10.79 4.06
C ARG A 213 -7.31 -10.76 2.55
N GLY A 214 -7.79 -11.75 1.80
CA GLY A 214 -7.60 -11.81 0.34
C GLY A 214 -6.16 -12.06 -0.10
N LEU A 215 -5.28 -12.49 0.81
CA LEU A 215 -3.86 -12.75 0.54
C LEU A 215 -3.69 -14.20 0.09
N ASP A 216 -3.92 -14.44 -1.19
CA ASP A 216 -3.84 -15.77 -1.80
C ASP A 216 -2.42 -16.39 -1.78
N SER A 217 -2.30 -17.67 -2.15
CA SER A 217 -1.01 -18.38 -2.11
C SER A 217 0.04 -17.77 -3.04
N ALA A 218 -0.38 -17.20 -4.19
CA ALA A 218 0.53 -16.53 -5.11
C ALA A 218 1.11 -15.26 -4.50
N THR A 219 0.28 -14.46 -3.82
CA THR A 219 0.67 -13.26 -3.09
C THR A 219 1.58 -13.61 -1.92
N GLN A 220 1.26 -14.65 -1.16
CA GLN A 220 2.11 -15.16 -0.08
C GLN A 220 3.51 -15.52 -0.57
N LEU A 221 3.62 -16.23 -1.69
CA LEU A 221 4.91 -16.57 -2.31
C LEU A 221 5.66 -15.35 -2.82
N LYS A 222 4.96 -14.43 -3.51
CA LYS A 222 5.55 -13.18 -4.06
C LYS A 222 6.19 -12.34 -2.97
N PHE A 223 5.51 -12.17 -1.84
CA PHE A 223 5.99 -11.38 -0.70
C PHE A 223 6.78 -12.20 0.32
N ARG A 224 6.98 -13.50 0.07
CA ARG A 224 7.67 -14.44 0.96
C ARG A 224 7.10 -14.41 2.39
N ILE A 225 5.78 -14.34 2.49
CA ILE A 225 5.06 -14.33 3.76
C ILE A 225 5.33 -15.67 4.46
N GLY A 226 5.58 -15.60 5.76
CA GLY A 226 5.81 -16.76 6.60
C GLY A 226 4.96 -16.76 7.87
N TYR A 227 5.22 -17.73 8.75
CA TYR A 227 4.60 -17.82 10.06
C TYR A 227 5.65 -18.19 11.10
N SER A 228 5.67 -17.47 12.23
CA SER A 228 6.44 -17.86 13.40
C SER A 228 5.52 -18.62 14.36
N PRO A 229 5.80 -19.89 14.68
CA PRO A 229 5.03 -20.68 15.64
C PRO A 229 4.96 -20.03 17.04
N GLY A 230 4.01 -20.47 17.86
CA GLY A 230 3.86 -20.00 19.24
C GLY A 230 4.97 -20.47 20.20
N ASP A 231 5.69 -21.52 19.83
CA ASP A 231 6.77 -22.11 20.62
C ASP A 231 7.88 -21.10 20.93
N ARG A 232 8.41 -21.16 22.16
CA ARG A 232 9.34 -20.16 22.69
C ARG A 232 10.72 -20.18 22.01
N PHE A 233 11.12 -21.31 21.45
CA PHE A 233 12.47 -21.55 20.95
C PHE A 233 12.51 -22.15 19.54
N ALA A 234 11.40 -22.19 18.80
CA ALA A 234 11.35 -22.92 17.53
C ALA A 234 12.32 -22.37 16.47
N LEU A 235 12.43 -21.04 16.35
CA LEU A 235 13.41 -20.41 15.47
C LEU A 235 14.82 -20.58 16.04
N LYS A 236 15.04 -20.36 17.34
CA LYS A 236 16.34 -20.58 17.99
C LYS A 236 16.87 -21.99 17.75
N GLU A 237 16.05 -23.01 17.97
CA GLU A 237 16.40 -24.41 17.79
C GLU A 237 16.63 -24.72 16.31
N HIS A 238 15.80 -24.19 15.42
CA HIS A 238 15.99 -24.35 13.99
C HIS A 238 17.32 -23.76 13.51
N LEU A 239 17.57 -22.48 13.81
CA LEU A 239 18.81 -21.80 13.44
C LEU A 239 20.03 -22.40 14.15
N GLY A 240 19.88 -22.82 15.40
CA GLY A 240 20.91 -23.51 16.16
C GLY A 240 21.27 -24.87 15.57
N SER A 241 20.26 -25.63 15.10
CA SER A 241 20.47 -26.90 14.36
C SER A 241 21.20 -26.69 13.02
N GLN A 242 21.11 -25.47 12.49
CA GLN A 242 21.83 -25.01 11.32
C GLN A 242 23.12 -24.27 11.72
N GLY A 243 23.69 -24.55 12.90
CA GLY A 243 24.99 -24.00 13.30
C GLY A 243 25.08 -22.47 13.35
N VAL A 244 23.95 -21.74 13.36
CA VAL A 244 23.96 -20.29 13.55
C VAL A 244 24.23 -20.01 15.03
N PRO A 245 25.27 -19.24 15.38
CA PRO A 245 25.55 -18.88 16.77
C PRO A 245 24.40 -18.07 17.38
N VAL A 246 24.06 -18.34 18.65
CA VAL A 246 23.07 -17.55 19.39
C VAL A 246 23.39 -16.05 19.41
N PRO A 247 24.65 -15.60 19.61
CA PRO A 247 25.00 -14.18 19.52
C PRO A 247 24.57 -13.53 18.20
N ASP A 248 24.81 -14.20 17.07
CA ASP A 248 24.43 -13.71 15.74
C ASP A 248 22.90 -13.61 15.59
N MET A 249 22.14 -14.55 16.16
CA MET A 249 20.68 -14.47 16.14
C MET A 249 20.14 -13.30 17.00
N VAL A 250 20.82 -12.99 18.12
CA VAL A 250 20.50 -11.84 18.97
C VAL A 250 20.85 -10.54 18.26
N GLU A 251 22.04 -10.45 17.65
CA GLU A 251 22.49 -9.27 16.89
C GLU A 251 21.59 -9.01 15.67
N ALA A 252 21.15 -10.06 14.99
CA ALA A 252 20.15 -9.98 13.90
C ALA A 252 18.72 -9.66 14.40
N GLY A 253 18.52 -9.54 15.72
CA GLY A 253 17.24 -9.19 16.31
C GLY A 253 16.17 -10.29 16.20
N LEU A 254 16.59 -11.54 15.99
CA LEU A 254 15.71 -12.70 15.88
C LEU A 254 15.39 -13.30 17.25
N LEU A 255 16.29 -13.15 18.22
CA LEU A 255 16.10 -13.57 19.61
C LEU A 255 16.08 -12.36 20.56
N ILE A 256 15.41 -12.54 21.70
CA ILE A 256 15.48 -11.66 22.86
C ILE A 256 16.45 -12.27 23.86
N ALA A 257 17.41 -11.48 24.33
CA ALA A 257 18.39 -11.82 25.35
C ALA A 257 18.62 -10.63 26.30
N GLY A 258 19.24 -10.86 27.46
CA GLY A 258 19.54 -9.86 28.47
C GLY A 258 20.11 -10.50 29.73
N ASP A 259 20.65 -9.69 30.64
CA ASP A 259 21.31 -10.17 31.87
C ASP A 259 20.37 -11.00 32.76
N ASP A 260 19.08 -10.62 32.79
CA ASP A 260 18.02 -11.32 33.53
C ASP A 260 17.33 -12.44 32.71
N ILE A 261 17.84 -12.79 31.53
CA ILE A 261 17.26 -13.79 30.64
C ILE A 261 18.21 -14.99 30.54
N PRO A 262 17.98 -16.06 31.34
CA PRO A 262 18.89 -17.21 31.39
C PRO A 262 19.08 -17.92 30.05
N VAL A 263 18.04 -17.91 29.20
CA VAL A 263 18.06 -18.54 27.88
C VAL A 263 17.42 -17.59 26.86
N PRO A 264 18.17 -17.11 25.86
CA PRO A 264 17.62 -16.34 24.76
C PRO A 264 16.48 -17.09 24.07
N PHE A 265 15.43 -16.36 23.69
CA PHE A 265 14.22 -16.95 23.12
C PHE A 265 13.72 -16.16 21.91
N ASP A 266 12.86 -16.79 21.11
CA ASP A 266 12.41 -16.24 19.84
C ASP A 266 11.70 -14.90 20.05
N ARG A 267 12.10 -13.86 19.32
CA ARG A 267 11.44 -12.55 19.38
C ARG A 267 10.00 -12.62 18.87
N PHE A 268 9.82 -13.30 17.74
CA PHE A 268 8.54 -13.43 17.06
C PHE A 268 7.90 -14.77 17.44
N ARG A 269 6.69 -14.73 17.98
CA ARG A 269 5.94 -15.93 18.36
C ARG A 269 4.48 -15.74 18.03
N ASP A 270 3.87 -16.77 17.47
CA ASP A 270 2.49 -16.79 16.96
C ASP A 270 2.14 -15.58 16.08
N ARG A 271 2.96 -15.37 15.04
CA ARG A 271 2.88 -14.19 14.17
C ARG A 271 2.98 -14.57 12.70
N VAL A 272 2.16 -13.94 11.86
CA VAL A 272 2.41 -13.87 10.41
C VAL A 272 3.63 -13.00 10.18
N MET A 273 4.57 -13.51 9.40
CA MET A 273 5.89 -12.91 9.20
C MET A 273 5.98 -12.25 7.82
N PHE A 274 6.43 -11.00 7.81
CA PHE A 274 6.66 -10.19 6.61
C PHE A 274 8.16 -9.87 6.52
N PRO A 275 8.92 -10.47 5.59
CA PRO A 275 10.34 -10.19 5.46
C PRO A 275 10.57 -8.76 4.95
N ILE A 276 11.46 -8.04 5.62
CA ILE A 276 11.88 -6.69 5.26
C ILE A 276 13.21 -6.82 4.51
N THR A 277 13.28 -6.17 3.34
CA THR A 277 14.46 -6.23 2.48
C THR A 277 15.18 -4.90 2.37
N ASP A 278 16.48 -4.94 2.08
CA ASP A 278 17.22 -3.77 1.64
C ASP A 278 16.88 -3.39 0.18
N VAL A 279 17.48 -2.31 -0.33
CA VAL A 279 17.29 -1.85 -1.71
C VAL A 279 17.80 -2.84 -2.79
N ARG A 280 18.47 -3.93 -2.39
CA ARG A 280 18.96 -5.01 -3.26
C ARG A 280 18.12 -6.29 -3.13
N GLY A 281 17.06 -6.28 -2.31
CA GLY A 281 16.18 -7.42 -2.10
C GLY A 281 16.70 -8.47 -1.10
N ARG A 282 17.78 -8.17 -0.35
CA ARG A 282 18.29 -9.06 0.70
C ARG A 282 17.44 -8.91 1.95
N VAL A 283 17.02 -10.00 2.58
CA VAL A 283 16.25 -9.94 3.84
C VAL A 283 17.18 -9.46 4.96
N ILE A 284 16.82 -8.36 5.60
CA ILE A 284 17.60 -7.69 6.65
C ILE A 284 16.85 -7.62 8.00
N ALA A 285 15.53 -7.80 7.98
CA ALA A 285 14.68 -7.77 9.17
C ALA A 285 13.33 -8.45 8.90
N PHE A 286 12.47 -8.49 9.92
CA PHE A 286 11.10 -8.98 9.81
C PHE A 286 10.10 -8.06 10.51
N GLY A 287 8.91 -7.95 9.92
CA GLY A 287 7.67 -7.53 10.59
C GLY A 287 6.84 -8.76 10.96
N GLY A 288 6.09 -8.69 12.05
CA GLY A 288 5.31 -9.81 12.59
C GLY A 288 3.94 -9.37 13.10
N ARG A 289 2.87 -9.86 12.47
CA ARG A 289 1.48 -9.57 12.88
C ARG A 289 0.92 -10.70 13.72
N ALA A 290 0.49 -10.39 14.94
CA ALA A 290 -0.05 -11.39 15.87
C ALA A 290 -1.39 -11.96 15.38
N LEU A 291 -1.62 -13.23 15.64
CA LEU A 291 -2.90 -13.89 15.38
C LEU A 291 -3.88 -13.72 16.55
N GLU A 292 -3.37 -13.71 17.78
CA GLU A 292 -4.17 -13.46 18.99
C GLU A 292 -4.41 -11.97 19.24
N LYS A 293 -5.54 -11.66 19.87
CA LYS A 293 -5.94 -10.29 20.22
C LYS A 293 -5.22 -9.77 21.47
N ASP A 294 -4.98 -10.65 22.45
CA ASP A 294 -4.42 -10.30 23.75
C ASP A 294 -2.89 -10.43 23.77
N VAL A 295 -2.22 -9.70 22.87
CA VAL A 295 -0.76 -9.59 22.85
C VAL A 295 -0.31 -8.15 23.05
N PRO A 296 0.88 -7.89 23.63
CA PRO A 296 1.35 -6.52 23.89
C PRO A 296 1.45 -5.63 22.66
N ALA A 297 1.64 -6.21 21.47
CA ALA A 297 1.71 -5.47 20.21
C ALA A 297 1.10 -6.26 19.06
N LYS A 298 0.10 -5.66 18.38
CA LYS A 298 -0.53 -6.22 17.18
C LYS A 298 0.48 -6.45 16.05
N TYR A 299 1.34 -5.47 15.80
CA TYR A 299 2.49 -5.56 14.90
C TYR A 299 3.78 -5.41 15.68
N LEU A 300 4.77 -6.25 15.38
CA LEU A 300 6.10 -6.21 15.97
C LEU A 300 7.14 -6.20 14.86
N ASN A 301 8.09 -5.28 14.92
CA ASN A 301 9.22 -5.25 14.00
C ASN A 301 10.48 -5.76 14.71
N SER A 302 11.44 -6.23 13.92
CA SER A 302 12.83 -6.41 14.39
C SER A 302 13.31 -5.13 15.09
N PRO A 303 14.17 -5.25 16.12
CA PRO A 303 14.83 -4.10 16.71
C PRO A 303 15.79 -3.47 15.69
N GLU A 304 16.39 -2.33 16.03
CA GLU A 304 17.54 -1.82 15.26
C GLU A 304 18.68 -2.86 15.29
N THR A 305 19.34 -3.08 14.16
CA THR A 305 20.47 -4.00 14.02
C THR A 305 21.52 -3.40 13.08
N PRO A 306 22.75 -3.94 13.00
CA PRO A 306 23.73 -3.50 12.01
C PRO A 306 23.26 -3.63 10.55
N LEU A 307 22.26 -4.49 10.30
CA LEU A 307 21.67 -4.71 8.97
C LEU A 307 20.40 -3.90 8.74
N PHE A 308 19.74 -3.43 9.80
CA PHE A 308 18.41 -2.88 9.73
C PHE A 308 18.24 -1.62 10.59
N HIS A 309 18.00 -0.52 9.88
CA HIS A 309 17.62 0.75 10.48
C HIS A 309 16.22 1.15 10.03
N LYS A 310 15.26 1.21 10.95
CA LYS A 310 13.85 1.49 10.62
C LYS A 310 13.70 2.83 9.91
N GLY A 311 14.36 3.84 10.45
CA GLY A 311 14.33 5.20 9.90
C GLY A 311 14.98 5.35 8.53
N HIS A 312 15.74 4.36 8.04
CA HIS A 312 16.40 4.40 6.73
C HIS A 312 15.90 3.29 5.79
N THR A 313 14.82 2.61 6.15
CA THR A 313 14.29 1.47 5.38
C THR A 313 12.80 1.66 5.17
N LEU A 314 12.33 1.31 3.96
CA LEU A 314 10.93 1.24 3.62
C LEU A 314 10.59 -0.21 3.27
N TYR A 315 9.44 -0.71 3.72
CA TYR A 315 8.94 -2.00 3.28
C TYR A 315 8.73 -2.00 1.76
N ASN A 316 9.00 -3.15 1.12
CA ASN A 316 8.88 -3.35 -0.33
C ASN A 316 9.78 -2.44 -1.21
N ILE A 317 10.79 -1.77 -0.64
CA ILE A 317 11.61 -0.79 -1.35
C ILE A 317 12.31 -1.33 -2.61
N ALA A 318 12.80 -2.57 -2.58
CA ALA A 318 13.49 -3.18 -3.72
C ALA A 318 12.55 -3.31 -4.94
N THR A 319 11.40 -3.94 -4.73
CA THR A 319 10.38 -4.14 -5.78
C THR A 319 9.81 -2.81 -6.24
N ALA A 320 9.47 -1.92 -5.30
CA ALA A 320 8.86 -0.64 -5.64
C ALA A 320 9.81 0.26 -6.44
N ARG A 321 11.11 0.25 -6.12
CA ARG A 321 12.13 0.97 -6.91
C ARG A 321 12.24 0.43 -8.33
N GLN A 322 12.24 -0.88 -8.50
CA GLN A 322 12.25 -1.49 -9.83
C GLN A 322 10.99 -1.09 -10.62
N ALA A 323 9.82 -1.20 -10.00
CA ALA A 323 8.54 -0.83 -10.61
C ALA A 323 8.47 0.66 -10.98
N ALA A 324 8.96 1.55 -10.12
CA ALA A 324 9.03 2.99 -10.40
C ALA A 324 9.96 3.30 -11.59
N HIS A 325 11.10 2.60 -11.69
CA HIS A 325 12.04 2.78 -12.78
C HIS A 325 11.48 2.29 -14.12
N GLU A 326 10.92 1.07 -14.15
CA GLU A 326 10.32 0.48 -15.37
C GLU A 326 9.06 1.24 -15.80
N GLY A 327 8.25 1.65 -14.81
CA GLY A 327 7.01 2.39 -14.98
C GLY A 327 7.19 3.89 -15.23
N ALA A 328 8.42 4.41 -15.27
CA ALA A 328 8.68 5.84 -15.42
C ALA A 328 8.05 6.42 -16.70
N LYS A 329 8.06 5.66 -17.80
CA LYS A 329 7.42 6.07 -19.07
C LYS A 329 5.88 6.10 -18.99
N ALA A 330 5.31 5.30 -18.12
CA ALA A 330 3.87 5.23 -17.88
C ALA A 330 3.41 6.07 -16.67
N ASN A 331 4.32 6.90 -16.12
CA ASN A 331 4.09 7.76 -14.97
C ASN A 331 3.51 7.01 -13.75
N VAL A 332 4.00 5.80 -13.49
CA VAL A 332 3.56 5.00 -12.34
C VAL A 332 3.90 5.73 -11.04
N PRO A 333 2.91 6.05 -10.18
CA PRO A 333 3.17 6.79 -8.95
C PRO A 333 3.86 5.90 -7.91
N VAL A 334 4.84 6.45 -7.20
CA VAL A 334 5.35 5.85 -5.97
C VAL A 334 4.39 6.24 -4.85
N VAL A 335 3.75 5.25 -4.23
CA VAL A 335 2.73 5.49 -3.19
C VAL A 335 3.24 4.99 -1.84
N VAL A 336 3.18 5.85 -0.83
CA VAL A 336 3.55 5.52 0.54
C VAL A 336 2.28 5.29 1.32
N VAL A 337 2.11 4.12 1.91
CA VAL A 337 0.98 3.72 2.77
C VAL A 337 1.50 3.38 4.18
N GLU A 338 0.61 3.07 5.12
CA GLU A 338 1.00 2.94 6.54
C GLU A 338 1.61 1.58 6.90
N GLY A 339 1.10 0.48 6.33
CA GLY A 339 1.44 -0.87 6.78
C GLY A 339 1.83 -1.87 5.68
N TYR A 340 2.30 -3.04 6.13
CA TYR A 340 2.66 -4.16 5.26
C TYR A 340 1.50 -4.64 4.40
N VAL A 341 0.32 -4.77 5.03
CA VAL A 341 -0.89 -5.30 4.39
C VAL A 341 -1.36 -4.32 3.32
N ASP A 342 -1.36 -3.02 3.61
CA ASP A 342 -1.69 -1.98 2.64
C ASP A 342 -0.76 -2.02 1.43
N VAL A 343 0.56 -2.17 1.64
CA VAL A 343 1.50 -2.30 0.52
C VAL A 343 1.17 -3.53 -0.33
N ILE A 344 0.89 -4.67 0.30
CA ILE A 344 0.57 -5.89 -0.42
C ILE A 344 -0.74 -5.72 -1.21
N ALA A 345 -1.78 -5.17 -0.58
CA ALA A 345 -3.07 -4.88 -1.20
C ALA A 345 -2.90 -3.96 -2.41
N MET A 346 -2.17 -2.85 -2.25
CA MET A 346 -1.86 -1.90 -3.31
C MET A 346 -1.11 -2.54 -4.48
N VAL A 347 -0.07 -3.33 -4.20
CA VAL A 347 0.70 -4.02 -5.23
C VAL A 347 -0.14 -5.05 -5.98
N THR A 348 -0.99 -5.80 -5.28
CA THR A 348 -1.91 -6.77 -5.89
C THR A 348 -3.00 -6.08 -6.72
N ALA A 349 -3.43 -4.88 -6.33
CA ALA A 349 -4.34 -4.03 -7.09
C ALA A 349 -3.72 -3.34 -8.32
N GLY A 350 -2.42 -3.53 -8.57
CA GLY A 350 -1.74 -2.94 -9.72
C GLY A 350 -1.09 -1.58 -9.46
N PHE A 351 -0.79 -1.26 -8.19
CA PHE A 351 0.09 -0.16 -7.79
C PHE A 351 1.45 -0.74 -7.34
N PRO A 352 2.31 -1.18 -8.28
CA PRO A 352 3.50 -1.98 -7.95
C PRO A 352 4.62 -1.18 -7.24
N ALA A 353 4.57 0.14 -7.30
CA ALA A 353 5.52 1.06 -6.67
C ALA A 353 5.07 1.55 -5.28
N SER A 354 4.35 0.70 -4.53
CA SER A 354 3.92 0.99 -3.16
C SER A 354 4.93 0.56 -2.10
N VAL A 355 5.12 1.40 -1.08
CA VAL A 355 6.04 1.21 0.06
C VAL A 355 5.40 1.65 1.37
N ALA A 356 5.95 1.23 2.51
CA ALA A 356 5.48 1.68 3.83
C ALA A 356 6.64 1.92 4.81
N PRO A 357 6.54 2.93 5.71
CA PRO A 357 7.39 3.02 6.90
C PRO A 357 7.21 1.82 7.84
N LEU A 358 8.20 1.56 8.68
CA LEU A 358 8.29 0.33 9.48
C LEU A 358 7.85 0.57 10.93
N GLY A 359 6.57 0.95 11.11
CA GLY A 359 5.98 1.19 12.43
C GLY A 359 6.50 2.46 13.12
N THR A 360 6.98 3.42 12.35
CA THR A 360 7.43 4.75 12.80
C THR A 360 6.78 5.81 11.93
N ALA A 361 6.74 7.06 12.41
CA ALA A 361 6.48 8.19 11.54
C ALA A 361 7.52 8.20 10.39
N LEU A 362 7.13 8.72 9.23
CA LEU A 362 8.02 8.94 8.09
C LEU A 362 9.23 9.79 8.56
N THR A 363 10.43 9.44 8.10
CA THR A 363 11.67 10.15 8.46
C THR A 363 12.25 10.95 7.29
N GLU A 364 13.19 11.85 7.60
CA GLU A 364 13.92 12.62 6.59
C GLU A 364 14.70 11.72 5.62
N ASP A 365 15.32 10.66 6.12
CA ASP A 365 16.08 9.72 5.29
C ASP A 365 15.16 8.88 4.39
N GLN A 366 13.97 8.51 4.86
CA GLN A 366 12.96 7.86 4.04
C GLN A 366 12.45 8.78 2.94
N ILE A 367 12.22 10.07 3.21
CA ILE A 367 11.89 11.07 2.18
C ILE A 367 13.03 11.13 1.14
N GLY A 368 14.29 11.15 1.60
CA GLY A 368 15.45 11.10 0.72
C GLY A 368 15.51 9.85 -0.16
N LEU A 369 15.07 8.69 0.34
CA LEU A 369 14.94 7.46 -0.45
C LEU A 369 13.81 7.55 -1.48
N LEU A 370 12.65 8.08 -1.11
CA LEU A 370 11.52 8.26 -2.01
C LEU A 370 11.88 9.20 -3.16
N TRP A 371 12.58 10.30 -2.88
CA TRP A 371 13.05 11.24 -3.89
C TRP A 371 14.11 10.69 -4.85
N LYS A 372 14.74 9.54 -4.52
CA LYS A 372 15.58 8.80 -5.47
C LYS A 372 14.76 7.93 -6.42
N MET A 373 13.51 7.61 -6.07
CA MET A 373 12.61 6.79 -6.89
C MET A 373 11.73 7.65 -7.80
N THR A 374 11.20 8.76 -7.27
CA THR A 374 10.38 9.72 -8.04
C THR A 374 10.52 11.13 -7.47
N ASP A 375 10.24 12.12 -8.28
CA ASP A 375 10.31 13.55 -7.94
C ASP A 375 9.21 13.98 -6.97
N GLU A 376 8.02 13.38 -7.09
CA GLU A 376 6.83 13.74 -6.31
C GLU A 376 6.07 12.48 -5.82
N PRO A 377 6.60 11.75 -4.82
CA PRO A 377 5.90 10.59 -4.26
C PRO A 377 4.58 11.00 -3.61
N VAL A 378 3.60 10.10 -3.66
CA VAL A 378 2.26 10.28 -3.08
C VAL A 378 2.22 9.63 -1.71
N LEU A 379 2.03 10.41 -0.65
CA LEU A 379 1.77 9.92 0.69
C LEU A 379 0.25 9.71 0.86
N CYS A 380 -0.15 8.45 1.01
CA CYS A 380 -1.52 8.03 1.22
C CYS A 380 -1.73 7.80 2.73
N PHE A 381 -2.60 8.61 3.33
CA PHE A 381 -2.93 8.54 4.75
C PHE A 381 -4.40 8.22 4.95
N ASP A 382 -4.71 7.59 6.08
CA ASP A 382 -6.07 7.35 6.52
C ASP A 382 -6.85 8.66 6.62
N GLY A 383 -8.16 8.60 6.34
CA GLY A 383 -9.02 9.79 6.29
C GLY A 383 -9.37 10.41 7.64
N ASP A 384 -8.77 9.92 8.73
CA ASP A 384 -9.09 10.33 10.08
C ASP A 384 -8.20 11.49 10.59
N GLY A 385 -8.44 11.94 11.83
CA GLY A 385 -7.62 13.00 12.42
C GLY A 385 -6.16 12.62 12.63
N ALA A 386 -5.83 11.33 12.79
CA ALA A 386 -4.46 10.87 12.95
C ALA A 386 -3.69 10.92 11.63
N GLY A 387 -4.32 10.49 10.53
CA GLY A 387 -3.77 10.57 9.17
C GLY A 387 -3.50 12.02 8.74
N VAL A 388 -4.41 12.95 9.03
CA VAL A 388 -4.19 14.38 8.77
C VAL A 388 -3.00 14.93 9.57
N ARG A 389 -2.87 14.58 10.85
CA ARG A 389 -1.71 14.98 11.65
C ARG A 389 -0.41 14.36 11.12
N ALA A 390 -0.45 13.15 10.60
CA ALA A 390 0.70 12.50 9.96
C ALA A 390 1.10 13.22 8.66
N ALA A 391 0.13 13.63 7.86
CA ALA A 391 0.35 14.46 6.67
C ALA A 391 1.04 15.79 7.02
N TYR A 392 0.58 16.49 8.07
CA TYR A 392 1.22 17.73 8.50
C TYR A 392 2.65 17.52 9.01
N ARG A 393 2.93 16.44 9.74
CA ARG A 393 4.30 16.11 10.13
C ARG A 393 5.19 15.85 8.91
N ALA A 394 4.67 15.18 7.88
CA ALA A 394 5.41 14.95 6.65
C ALA A 394 5.67 16.26 5.87
N VAL A 395 4.76 17.24 5.92
CA VAL A 395 5.01 18.60 5.41
C VAL A 395 6.21 19.21 6.14
N ASP A 396 6.20 19.23 7.47
CA ASP A 396 7.27 19.85 8.27
C ASP A 396 8.63 19.18 8.05
N LEU A 397 8.66 17.86 7.86
CA LEU A 397 9.88 17.10 7.55
C LEU A 397 10.41 17.41 6.13
N ALA A 398 9.52 17.61 5.16
CA ALA A 398 9.91 17.82 3.78
C ALA A 398 10.37 19.25 3.50
N MET A 399 9.74 20.25 4.14
CA MET A 399 9.97 21.67 3.87
C MET A 399 11.46 22.08 3.89
N PRO A 400 12.27 21.74 4.91
CA PRO A 400 13.69 22.10 4.93
C PRO A 400 14.52 21.45 3.84
N ARG A 401 14.05 20.34 3.27
CA ARG A 401 14.78 19.49 2.33
C ARG A 401 14.31 19.67 0.88
N LEU A 402 13.29 20.50 0.63
CA LEU A 402 12.79 20.75 -0.73
C LEU A 402 13.90 21.28 -1.65
N LYS A 403 13.88 20.79 -2.88
CA LYS A 403 14.82 21.14 -3.96
C LYS A 403 14.04 21.36 -5.25
N PRO A 404 14.62 22.04 -6.26
CA PRO A 404 13.99 22.14 -7.57
C PRO A 404 13.56 20.76 -8.09
N GLY A 405 12.28 20.62 -8.41
CA GLY A 405 11.68 19.36 -8.88
C GLY A 405 11.44 18.29 -7.82
N LYS A 406 11.70 18.52 -6.53
CA LYS A 406 11.42 17.55 -5.46
C LYS A 406 10.33 18.05 -4.53
N SER A 407 9.22 17.30 -4.43
CA SER A 407 8.07 17.66 -3.60
C SER A 407 7.36 16.41 -3.07
N LEU A 408 6.24 16.59 -2.37
CA LEU A 408 5.34 15.51 -1.94
C LEU A 408 3.91 15.81 -2.41
N LYS A 409 3.14 14.75 -2.64
CA LYS A 409 1.68 14.79 -2.82
C LYS A 409 1.00 14.02 -1.71
N PHE A 410 -0.23 14.40 -1.37
CA PHE A 410 -0.97 13.88 -0.23
C PHE A 410 -2.34 13.37 -0.68
N ALA A 411 -2.51 12.05 -0.64
CA ALA A 411 -3.79 11.39 -0.81
C ALA A 411 -4.40 11.15 0.58
N LEU A 412 -5.58 11.73 0.84
CA LEU A 412 -6.33 11.50 2.07
C LEU A 412 -7.52 10.61 1.74
N LEU A 413 -7.58 9.44 2.37
CA LEU A 413 -8.67 8.48 2.17
C LEU A 413 -9.98 9.00 2.78
N PRO A 414 -11.13 8.37 2.46
CA PRO A 414 -12.36 8.57 3.21
C PRO A 414 -12.16 8.30 4.72
N SER A 415 -12.93 9.00 5.57
CA SER A 415 -12.80 8.88 7.02
C SER A 415 -12.98 7.43 7.48
N GLY A 416 -12.03 6.95 8.28
CA GLY A 416 -12.07 5.60 8.86
C GLY A 416 -11.70 4.45 7.91
N GLN A 417 -11.18 4.75 6.72
CA GLN A 417 -10.69 3.73 5.78
C GLN A 417 -9.16 3.79 5.64
N ASP A 418 -8.55 2.61 5.55
CA ASP A 418 -7.19 2.38 5.08
C ASP A 418 -7.19 1.94 3.59
N PRO A 419 -6.03 1.83 2.90
CA PRO A 419 -5.99 1.40 1.50
C PRO A 419 -6.53 -0.01 1.25
N ASP A 420 -6.36 -0.96 2.19
CA ASP A 420 -6.92 -2.33 2.10
C ASP A 420 -8.45 -2.28 2.18
N ASP A 421 -9.02 -1.49 3.10
CA ASP A 421 -10.44 -1.27 3.29
C ASP A 421 -11.10 -0.59 2.08
N LEU A 422 -10.48 0.47 1.55
CA LEU A 422 -10.99 1.16 0.35
C LEU A 422 -10.97 0.22 -0.86
N LEU A 423 -9.89 -0.56 -1.03
CA LEU A 423 -9.77 -1.50 -2.13
C LEU A 423 -10.84 -2.61 -2.04
N ARG A 424 -11.11 -3.13 -0.84
CA ARG A 424 -12.12 -4.18 -0.63
C ARG A 424 -13.55 -3.68 -0.78
N SER A 425 -13.83 -2.44 -0.36
CA SER A 425 -15.18 -1.86 -0.41
C SER A 425 -15.54 -1.25 -1.76
N ALA A 426 -14.59 -0.57 -2.43
CA ALA A 426 -14.84 0.23 -3.63
C ALA A 426 -13.96 -0.12 -4.84
N GLY A 427 -13.02 -1.07 -4.69
CA GLY A 427 -12.20 -1.57 -5.79
C GLY A 427 -11.04 -0.66 -6.19
N ARG A 428 -10.31 -1.09 -7.22
CA ARG A 428 -9.07 -0.45 -7.69
C ARG A 428 -9.28 0.99 -8.17
N GLU A 429 -10.36 1.26 -8.91
CA GLU A 429 -10.60 2.57 -9.51
C GLU A 429 -10.79 3.65 -8.44
N ALA A 430 -11.46 3.33 -7.32
CA ALA A 430 -11.60 4.26 -6.20
C ALA A 430 -10.25 4.66 -5.60
N VAL A 431 -9.32 3.71 -5.47
CA VAL A 431 -7.95 3.98 -5.02
C VAL A 431 -7.20 4.85 -6.06
N ALA A 432 -7.39 4.57 -7.35
CA ALA A 432 -6.78 5.35 -8.43
C ALA A 432 -7.28 6.80 -8.42
N ASP A 433 -8.58 7.02 -8.21
CA ASP A 433 -9.19 8.35 -8.09
C ASP A 433 -8.62 9.13 -6.90
N VAL A 434 -8.46 8.47 -5.74
CA VAL A 434 -7.85 9.10 -4.56
C VAL A 434 -6.40 9.50 -4.82
N ILE A 435 -5.62 8.66 -5.49
CA ILE A 435 -4.23 8.96 -5.86
C ILE A 435 -4.18 10.10 -6.89
N ALA A 436 -5.07 10.09 -7.88
CA ALA A 436 -5.15 11.13 -8.90
C ALA A 436 -5.56 12.49 -8.30
N ALA A 437 -6.40 12.48 -7.26
CA ALA A 437 -6.81 13.66 -6.52
C ALA A 437 -5.82 14.11 -5.42
N ALA A 438 -4.62 13.50 -5.35
CA ALA A 438 -3.65 13.81 -4.32
C ALA A 438 -3.23 15.30 -4.34
N LYS A 439 -3.30 15.93 -3.18
CA LYS A 439 -3.04 17.37 -2.99
C LYS A 439 -1.53 17.65 -3.00
N PRO A 440 -1.03 18.66 -3.73
CA PRO A 440 0.36 19.09 -3.62
C PRO A 440 0.72 19.58 -2.21
N LEU A 441 2.00 19.48 -1.84
CA LEU A 441 2.50 19.95 -0.53
C LEU A 441 2.08 21.38 -0.20
N ALA A 442 2.21 22.32 -1.15
CA ALA A 442 1.82 23.71 -0.94
C ALA A 442 0.33 23.84 -0.59
N GLN A 443 -0.54 23.03 -1.21
CA GLN A 443 -1.97 23.03 -0.91
C GLN A 443 -2.25 22.44 0.48
N MET A 444 -1.57 21.36 0.88
CA MET A 444 -1.72 20.81 2.23
C MET A 444 -1.26 21.78 3.31
N LEU A 445 -0.12 22.44 3.10
CA LEU A 445 0.38 23.47 4.02
C LEU A 445 -0.58 24.66 4.10
N TRP A 446 -1.09 25.15 2.96
CA TRP A 446 -2.06 26.23 2.95
C TRP A 446 -3.35 25.85 3.71
N GLY A 447 -3.86 24.64 3.49
CA GLY A 447 -5.01 24.12 4.21
C GLY A 447 -4.78 24.11 5.72
N ARG A 448 -3.64 23.58 6.18
CA ARG A 448 -3.26 23.56 7.61
C ARG A 448 -3.35 24.94 8.27
N GLU A 449 -2.84 25.97 7.62
CA GLU A 449 -2.74 27.32 8.21
C GLU A 449 -4.05 28.10 8.14
N THR A 450 -4.97 27.72 7.26
CA THR A 450 -6.19 28.50 6.96
C THR A 450 -7.47 27.82 7.43
N GLU A 451 -7.59 26.51 7.28
CA GLU A 451 -8.82 25.77 7.55
C GLU A 451 -9.21 25.80 9.04
N GLY A 452 -10.46 26.16 9.34
CA GLY A 452 -10.97 26.21 10.71
C GLY A 452 -10.56 27.46 11.50
N HIS A 453 -9.90 28.44 10.86
CA HIS A 453 -9.50 29.70 11.46
C HIS A 453 -10.31 30.89 10.94
N SER A 454 -10.44 31.94 11.78
CA SER A 454 -11.04 33.23 11.38
C SER A 454 -9.96 34.27 11.10
N PHE A 455 -10.15 35.09 10.06
CA PHE A 455 -9.23 36.16 9.63
C PHE A 455 -9.91 37.53 9.52
N ASP A 456 -10.90 37.76 10.37
CA ASP A 456 -11.71 38.98 10.46
C ASP A 456 -10.97 40.20 11.02
N THR A 457 -9.87 40.03 11.77
CA THR A 457 -9.10 41.15 12.32
C THR A 457 -7.71 41.32 11.69
N PRO A 458 -7.15 42.55 11.66
CA PRO A 458 -5.79 42.80 11.21
C PRO A 458 -4.73 41.96 11.94
N GLU A 459 -4.87 41.75 13.25
CA GLU A 459 -3.94 40.95 14.06
C GLU A 459 -3.95 39.48 13.65
N ARG A 460 -5.15 38.91 13.40
CA ARG A 460 -5.30 37.53 12.93
C ARG A 460 -4.72 37.32 11.53
N ARG A 461 -4.87 38.32 10.66
CA ARG A 461 -4.26 38.33 9.31
C ARG A 461 -2.73 38.40 9.39
N ALA A 462 -2.20 39.31 10.20
CA ALA A 462 -0.76 39.41 10.44
C ALA A 462 -0.19 38.12 11.04
N ALA A 463 -0.92 37.47 11.95
CA ALA A 463 -0.51 36.19 12.53
C ALA A 463 -0.46 35.06 11.49
N LEU A 464 -1.41 35.00 10.55
CA LEU A 464 -1.37 34.04 9.44
C LEU A 464 -0.14 34.26 8.55
N GLU A 465 0.08 35.52 8.14
CA GLU A 465 1.24 35.88 7.32
C GLU A 465 2.57 35.55 8.02
N ALA A 466 2.67 35.82 9.33
CA ALA A 466 3.84 35.47 10.12
C ALA A 466 4.12 33.96 10.13
N ARG A 467 3.09 33.11 10.36
CA ARG A 467 3.26 31.64 10.33
C ARG A 467 3.68 31.12 8.96
N ILE A 468 3.08 31.64 7.88
CA ILE A 468 3.46 31.28 6.51
C ILE A 468 4.91 31.67 6.23
N ASN A 469 5.32 32.86 6.64
CA ASN A 469 6.69 33.33 6.48
C ASN A 469 7.69 32.49 7.28
N GLU A 470 7.34 32.10 8.51
CA GLU A 470 8.13 31.20 9.35
C GLU A 470 8.32 29.83 8.69
N VAL A 471 7.23 29.19 8.28
CA VAL A 471 7.30 27.86 7.67
C VAL A 471 8.04 27.88 6.32
N THR A 472 7.80 28.88 5.47
CA THR A 472 8.55 29.02 4.20
C THR A 472 10.03 29.36 4.41
N ALA A 473 10.40 30.03 5.51
CA ALA A 473 11.79 30.32 5.82
C ALA A 473 12.62 29.06 6.11
N THR A 474 11.98 27.95 6.49
CA THR A 474 12.67 26.68 6.73
C THR A 474 13.25 26.05 5.46
N ILE A 475 12.70 26.37 4.27
CA ILE A 475 13.17 25.82 2.99
C ILE A 475 14.62 26.23 2.76
N ALA A 476 15.53 25.25 2.69
CA ALA A 476 16.95 25.52 2.51
C ALA A 476 17.29 26.08 1.11
N ASP A 477 16.63 25.60 0.06
CA ASP A 477 16.88 26.06 -1.31
C ASP A 477 16.26 27.44 -1.58
N ASP A 478 17.11 28.41 -1.93
CA ASP A 478 16.70 29.81 -2.13
C ASP A 478 15.68 30.01 -3.26
N SER A 479 15.81 29.22 -4.35
CA SER A 479 14.92 29.33 -5.51
C SER A 479 13.54 28.78 -5.17
N VAL A 480 13.48 27.58 -4.57
CA VAL A 480 12.22 26.99 -4.12
C VAL A 480 11.56 27.89 -3.08
N ARG A 481 12.32 28.40 -2.11
CA ARG A 481 11.81 29.33 -1.09
C ARG A 481 11.20 30.59 -1.69
N LYS A 482 11.83 31.17 -2.72
CA LYS A 482 11.30 32.32 -3.45
C LYS A 482 9.93 32.02 -4.08
N TYR A 483 9.79 30.89 -4.78
CA TYR A 483 8.54 30.52 -5.43
C TYR A 483 7.42 30.18 -4.43
N TYR A 484 7.74 29.55 -3.30
CA TYR A 484 6.77 29.33 -2.21
C TYR A 484 6.27 30.64 -1.60
N ARG A 485 7.17 31.60 -1.35
CA ARG A 485 6.78 32.94 -0.85
C ARG A 485 5.90 33.68 -1.85
N GLN A 486 6.19 33.57 -3.14
CA GLN A 486 5.36 34.16 -4.18
C GLN A 486 3.96 33.52 -4.21
N ASP A 487 3.87 32.18 -4.29
CA ASP A 487 2.58 31.46 -4.31
C ASP A 487 1.74 31.79 -3.08
N PHE A 488 2.30 31.72 -1.87
CA PHE A 488 1.57 32.03 -0.66
C PHE A 488 1.25 33.51 -0.49
N GLY A 489 2.10 34.42 -0.98
CA GLY A 489 1.79 35.83 -1.05
C GLY A 489 0.58 36.10 -1.95
N ASP A 490 0.48 35.40 -3.08
CA ASP A 490 -0.65 35.50 -4.02
C ASP A 490 -1.94 34.96 -3.38
N ARG A 491 -1.87 33.80 -2.72
CA ARG A 491 -3.00 33.23 -1.97
C ARG A 491 -3.46 34.11 -0.81
N LEU A 492 -2.54 34.72 -0.06
CA LEU A 492 -2.87 35.67 1.01
C LEU A 492 -3.61 36.88 0.45
N ARG A 493 -3.14 37.47 -0.65
CA ARG A 493 -3.84 38.59 -1.28
C ARG A 493 -5.23 38.19 -1.74
N GLN A 494 -5.40 37.00 -2.32
CA GLN A 494 -6.71 36.51 -2.75
C GLN A 494 -7.66 36.27 -1.55
N LEU A 495 -7.17 35.65 -0.48
CA LEU A 495 -7.95 35.37 0.74
C LEU A 495 -8.40 36.65 1.45
N LEU A 496 -7.52 37.66 1.48
CA LEU A 496 -7.73 38.90 2.23
C LEU A 496 -8.28 40.04 1.39
N SER A 497 -8.48 39.82 0.08
CA SER A 497 -9.14 40.79 -0.80
C SER A 497 -10.55 41.06 -0.27
N PRO A 498 -10.97 42.33 -0.17
CA PRO A 498 -12.37 42.63 0.12
C PRO A 498 -13.22 41.91 -0.92
N ALA A 499 -14.24 41.16 -0.48
CA ALA A 499 -15.21 40.61 -1.39
C ALA A 499 -15.73 41.77 -2.25
N ALA A 500 -15.34 41.80 -3.52
CA ALA A 500 -15.93 42.75 -4.45
C ALA A 500 -17.43 42.48 -4.36
N ALA A 501 -18.18 43.49 -3.92
CA ALA A 501 -19.63 43.47 -3.99
C ALA A 501 -19.97 42.96 -5.39
N GLN A 502 -20.50 41.74 -5.47
CA GLN A 502 -21.15 41.24 -6.67
C GLN A 502 -22.39 42.11 -6.83
N GLY A 503 -22.16 43.30 -7.39
CA GLY A 503 -23.18 44.21 -7.81
C GLY A 503 -24.00 43.53 -8.88
N PHE A 504 -25.25 43.26 -8.55
CA PHE A 504 -26.35 43.35 -9.49
C PHE A 504 -26.11 44.54 -10.44
N GLY A 505 -25.75 44.25 -11.70
CA GLY A 505 -25.50 45.25 -12.71
C GLY A 505 -25.65 44.61 -14.09
N GLY A 506 -26.81 44.81 -14.69
CA GLY A 506 -27.24 44.19 -15.93
C GLY A 506 -26.24 44.35 -17.08
N ARG A 507 -26.17 43.30 -17.91
CA ARG A 507 -25.56 43.31 -19.23
C ARG A 507 -26.25 44.36 -20.12
N GLY A 508 -25.76 45.58 -20.10
CA GLY A 508 -25.91 46.53 -21.19
C GLY A 508 -24.73 46.38 -22.15
N ALA A 509 -24.95 45.67 -23.25
CA ALA A 509 -23.96 45.55 -24.33
C ALA A 509 -23.70 46.93 -24.94
N PHE A 510 -22.46 47.43 -24.80
CA PHE A 510 -21.99 48.64 -25.46
C PHE A 510 -21.28 48.27 -26.76
N VAL A 511 -21.86 48.69 -27.89
CA VAL A 511 -21.31 48.59 -29.25
C VAL A 511 -20.36 49.77 -29.48
N PRO A 512 -19.10 49.58 -29.92
CA PRO A 512 -18.24 50.70 -30.26
C PRO A 512 -18.53 51.18 -31.69
N GLY A 513 -19.32 52.26 -31.79
CA GLY A 513 -19.51 53.03 -33.02
C GLY A 513 -18.53 54.20 -33.10
N GLN A 514 -17.74 54.22 -34.19
CA GLN A 514 -16.89 55.31 -34.65
C GLN A 514 -17.58 56.68 -34.63
N ARG A 515 -16.84 57.73 -34.21
CA ARG A 515 -16.80 59.02 -34.94
C ARG A 515 -15.75 59.99 -34.39
N ASN A 516 -14.96 60.52 -35.33
CA ASN A 516 -14.39 61.88 -35.45
C ASN A 516 -14.39 62.76 -34.19
N GLY A 517 -13.27 63.33 -33.76
CA GLY A 517 -12.27 64.01 -34.59
C GLY A 517 -12.57 65.52 -34.65
N GLY A 518 -12.13 66.26 -33.63
CA GLY A 518 -12.07 67.72 -33.64
C GLY A 518 -11.79 68.32 -32.26
N PRO A 519 -10.71 69.09 -32.07
CA PRO A 519 -10.52 69.91 -30.88
C PRO A 519 -10.73 71.40 -31.19
N GLY A 520 -11.51 72.08 -30.35
CA GLY A 520 -11.73 73.52 -30.43
C GLY A 520 -11.84 74.16 -29.05
N ARG A 521 -10.73 74.78 -28.62
CA ARG A 521 -10.59 75.99 -27.76
C ARG A 521 -11.24 76.01 -26.35
N ALA A 522 -10.36 75.90 -25.34
CA ALA A 522 -10.16 76.66 -24.07
C ALA A 522 -11.14 77.80 -23.66
N PRO A 523 -11.00 78.41 -22.45
CA PRO A 523 -10.50 77.93 -21.13
C PRO A 523 -11.33 78.49 -19.92
N TRP A 524 -11.28 77.90 -18.71
CA TRP A 524 -11.35 78.72 -17.47
C TRP A 524 -10.90 77.99 -16.19
N GLN A 525 -10.46 78.81 -15.24
CA GLN A 525 -9.61 78.60 -14.07
C GLN A 525 -10.33 78.13 -12.78
N PRO A 526 -9.55 77.75 -11.74
CA PRO A 526 -10.03 77.03 -10.57
C PRO A 526 -10.40 77.96 -9.40
N LYS A 527 -11.35 77.56 -8.56
CA LYS A 527 -11.49 78.10 -7.20
C LYS A 527 -11.94 77.05 -6.18
N SER A 528 -10.98 76.72 -5.31
CA SER A 528 -11.09 76.69 -3.84
C SER A 528 -12.48 76.49 -3.22
N GLY A 529 -12.70 75.30 -2.65
CA GLY A 529 -13.75 75.03 -1.67
C GLY A 529 -13.17 75.02 -0.25
N GLY A 530 -13.68 75.90 0.60
CA GLY A 530 -13.29 76.07 1.99
C GLY A 530 -13.85 75.00 2.93
N LYS A 531 -13.21 74.91 4.10
CA LYS A 531 -13.61 74.13 5.27
C LYS A 531 -14.90 74.66 5.89
N TRP A 532 -15.79 73.76 6.34
CA TRP A 532 -16.65 73.96 7.52
C TRP A 532 -17.17 72.62 8.08
N GLN A 533 -17.04 72.47 9.40
CA GLN A 533 -17.63 71.49 10.34
C GLN A 533 -17.80 72.29 11.67
N PRO A 534 -18.57 71.88 12.70
CA PRO A 534 -19.46 70.71 12.87
C PRO A 534 -20.79 70.98 13.65
N GLY A 535 -21.64 69.95 13.79
CA GLY A 535 -22.68 69.83 14.84
C GLY A 535 -24.12 69.74 14.30
N GLY A 536 -25.00 68.82 14.71
CA GLY A 536 -24.86 67.71 15.64
C GLY A 536 -26.13 66.84 15.71
N ARG A 537 -25.93 65.64 16.26
CA ARG A 537 -26.87 64.74 16.98
C ARG A 537 -28.05 64.09 16.23
N GLY A 538 -27.81 62.81 15.93
CA GLY A 538 -28.81 61.74 15.90
C GLY A 538 -28.11 60.38 15.93
N GLN A 539 -27.92 59.81 17.12
CA GLN A 539 -27.67 58.37 17.37
C GLN A 539 -28.70 57.94 18.43
N PRO A 540 -29.03 56.64 18.59
CA PRO A 540 -28.32 55.46 18.05
C PRO A 540 -29.24 54.43 17.39
N GLU A 541 -28.69 53.53 16.56
CA GLU A 541 -28.86 52.10 16.80
C GLU A 541 -27.82 51.24 16.06
N VAL A 542 -27.45 50.19 16.77
CA VAL A 542 -26.32 49.27 16.56
C VAL A 542 -26.75 48.15 15.63
N GLY A 543 -25.85 47.68 14.76
CA GLY A 543 -26.04 46.37 14.13
C GLY A 543 -25.37 46.12 12.78
N SER A 544 -24.17 46.63 12.49
CA SER A 544 -23.38 46.04 11.41
C SER A 544 -22.87 44.69 11.89
N ARG A 545 -23.51 43.61 11.40
CA ARG A 545 -23.13 42.22 11.64
C ARG A 545 -21.68 42.00 11.19
N ASN A 546 -20.78 42.06 12.15
CA ASN A 546 -19.43 41.54 12.05
C ASN A 546 -19.57 40.02 11.90
N THR A 547 -19.72 39.54 10.67
CA THR A 547 -19.71 38.11 10.39
C THR A 547 -18.25 37.67 10.45
N PRO A 548 -17.86 36.79 11.39
CA PRO A 548 -16.49 36.32 11.44
C PRO A 548 -16.16 35.64 10.11
N TYR A 549 -15.12 36.13 9.43
CA TYR A 549 -14.59 35.51 8.22
C TYR A 549 -13.89 34.22 8.63
N VAL A 550 -14.67 33.15 8.81
CA VAL A 550 -14.17 31.80 9.09
C VAL A 550 -13.85 31.15 7.75
N VAL A 551 -12.59 30.78 7.55
CA VAL A 551 -12.24 29.87 6.46
C VAL A 551 -12.79 28.52 6.84
N VAL A 552 -13.88 28.16 6.18
CA VAL A 552 -14.49 26.86 6.36
C VAL A 552 -13.45 25.81 5.97
N SER A 553 -13.21 24.80 6.84
CA SER A 553 -12.18 23.80 6.55
C SER A 553 -12.45 23.18 5.19
N GLN A 554 -11.43 22.87 4.38
CA GLN A 554 -11.67 22.13 3.15
C GLN A 554 -12.15 20.73 3.45
N GLN A 555 -11.98 20.19 4.66
CA GLN A 555 -12.70 18.98 5.05
C GLN A 555 -14.19 19.19 5.23
N LEU A 556 -14.63 20.40 5.66
CA LEU A 556 -16.04 20.77 5.69
C LEU A 556 -16.48 21.18 4.28
N ALA A 557 -15.78 22.07 3.56
CA ALA A 557 -16.03 22.46 2.17
C ALA A 557 -15.91 21.32 1.16
N ASN A 558 -15.16 20.25 1.47
CA ASN A 558 -15.18 18.98 0.75
C ASN A 558 -15.99 17.89 1.48
N SER A 559 -16.54 18.15 2.67
CA SER A 559 -17.51 17.23 3.28
C SER A 559 -18.71 17.17 2.36
N PRO A 560 -19.33 15.99 2.20
CA PRO A 560 -20.61 15.86 1.50
C PRO A 560 -21.65 16.88 1.98
N LEU A 561 -21.52 17.39 3.21
CA LEU A 561 -22.41 18.39 3.81
C LEU A 561 -22.18 19.85 3.37
N HIS A 562 -21.01 20.24 2.84
CA HIS A 562 -20.75 21.64 2.42
C HIS A 562 -20.35 21.79 0.95
N ARG A 563 -19.96 20.69 0.29
CA ARG A 563 -19.53 20.67 -1.11
C ARG A 563 -20.70 20.76 -2.08
N GLY A 564 -21.70 21.60 -1.77
CA GLY A 564 -22.97 21.73 -2.47
C GLY A 564 -22.86 21.35 -3.95
N TYR A 565 -23.45 20.19 -4.26
CA TYR A 565 -23.84 19.73 -5.59
C TYR A 565 -22.75 19.39 -6.61
N ARG A 566 -21.87 18.42 -6.33
CA ARG A 566 -21.29 17.51 -7.38
C ARG A 566 -20.89 16.13 -6.86
N THR A 567 -21.42 15.68 -5.73
CA THR A 567 -21.31 14.28 -5.29
C THR A 567 -22.37 13.44 -5.99
N ALA A 568 -22.09 12.15 -6.20
CA ALA A 568 -23.13 11.19 -6.54
C ALA A 568 -24.28 11.26 -5.52
N VAL A 569 -25.51 11.06 -5.99
CA VAL A 569 -26.68 10.96 -5.10
C VAL A 569 -26.40 9.82 -4.11
N PRO A 570 -26.63 10.01 -2.79
CA PRO A 570 -26.44 8.94 -1.81
C PRO A 570 -27.29 7.73 -2.20
N THR A 571 -26.69 6.54 -2.19
CA THR A 571 -27.32 5.31 -2.69
C THR A 571 -28.71 5.09 -2.08
N ARG A 572 -28.88 5.25 -0.76
CA ARG A 572 -30.20 5.12 -0.10
C ARG A 572 -31.23 6.13 -0.60
N GLU A 573 -30.87 7.40 -0.81
CA GLU A 573 -31.78 8.41 -1.37
C GLU A 573 -32.15 8.06 -2.82
N ALA A 574 -31.18 7.58 -3.59
CA ALA A 574 -31.39 7.14 -4.97
C ALA A 574 -32.30 5.90 -5.05
N LEU A 575 -32.11 4.91 -4.18
CA LEU A 575 -32.91 3.69 -4.11
C LEU A 575 -34.36 4.00 -3.70
N ILE A 576 -34.57 4.90 -2.73
CA ILE A 576 -35.93 5.33 -2.34
C ILE A 576 -36.64 6.02 -3.51
N LEU A 577 -35.96 6.93 -4.21
CA LEU A 577 -36.52 7.60 -5.38
C LEU A 577 -36.77 6.65 -6.54
N GLN A 578 -35.84 5.72 -6.80
CA GLN A 578 -35.97 4.74 -7.87
C GLN A 578 -37.11 3.76 -7.60
N ALA A 579 -37.30 3.32 -6.36
CA ALA A 579 -38.47 2.53 -5.95
C ALA A 579 -39.77 3.29 -6.23
N ALA A 580 -39.87 4.55 -5.79
CA ALA A 580 -41.06 5.38 -6.01
C ALA A 580 -41.35 5.66 -7.49
N ILE A 581 -40.31 5.79 -8.33
CA ILE A 581 -40.44 6.02 -9.77
C ILE A 581 -40.82 4.73 -10.51
N ASN A 582 -40.24 3.59 -10.15
CA ASN A 582 -40.50 2.30 -10.80
C ASN A 582 -41.85 1.72 -10.35
N TYR A 583 -42.27 2.03 -9.13
CA TYR A 583 -43.51 1.55 -8.51
C TYR A 583 -44.35 2.72 -7.99
N PRO A 584 -45.09 3.41 -8.89
CA PRO A 584 -45.90 4.57 -8.56
C PRO A 584 -46.97 4.33 -7.47
N TRP A 585 -47.38 3.09 -7.24
CA TRP A 585 -48.31 2.75 -6.14
C TRP A 585 -47.72 3.09 -4.75
N LEU A 586 -46.40 3.13 -4.59
CA LEU A 586 -45.75 3.61 -3.37
C LEU A 586 -46.05 5.09 -3.10
N LEU A 587 -46.23 5.90 -4.15
CA LEU A 587 -46.62 7.31 -4.01
C LEU A 587 -48.08 7.48 -3.61
N HIS A 588 -48.89 6.43 -3.69
CA HIS A 588 -50.25 6.42 -3.14
C HIS A 588 -50.23 6.01 -1.68
N ASP A 589 -49.68 4.83 -1.40
CA ASP A 589 -49.79 4.18 -0.09
C ASP A 589 -48.82 4.76 0.95
N HIS A 590 -47.71 5.36 0.50
CA HIS A 590 -46.61 5.83 1.36
C HIS A 590 -46.21 7.29 1.07
N LEU A 591 -47.12 8.11 0.54
CA LEU A 591 -46.85 9.53 0.24
C LEU A 591 -46.43 10.33 1.48
N GLU A 592 -47.15 10.15 2.59
CA GLU A 592 -46.85 10.81 3.86
C GLU A 592 -45.47 10.40 4.39
N GLU A 593 -45.12 9.12 4.21
CA GLU A 593 -43.82 8.60 4.63
C GLU A 593 -42.68 9.21 3.84
N LEU A 594 -42.83 9.31 2.50
CA LEU A 594 -41.86 9.93 1.60
C LEU A 594 -41.73 11.44 1.87
N SER A 595 -42.85 12.13 2.09
CA SER A 595 -42.90 13.56 2.40
C SER A 595 -42.13 13.89 3.68
N GLY A 596 -42.21 13.01 4.68
CA GLY A 596 -41.49 13.16 5.95
C GLY A 596 -40.00 12.84 5.91
N LEU A 597 -39.43 12.39 4.79
CA LEU A 597 -37.99 12.14 4.68
C LEU A 597 -37.23 13.41 4.33
N GLU A 598 -36.06 13.63 4.93
CA GLU A 598 -35.20 14.78 4.63
C GLU A 598 -34.00 14.32 3.79
N PHE A 599 -33.98 14.65 2.49
CA PHE A 599 -32.86 14.27 1.63
C PHE A 599 -31.77 15.34 1.65
N ARG A 600 -30.51 14.90 1.77
CA ARG A 600 -29.36 15.80 1.82
C ARG A 600 -28.91 16.23 0.42
N HIS A 601 -29.12 15.38 -0.59
CA HIS A 601 -28.76 15.71 -1.96
C HIS A 601 -29.90 16.45 -2.62
N VAL A 602 -29.64 17.63 -3.16
CA VAL A 602 -30.76 18.46 -3.57
C VAL A 602 -31.35 18.04 -4.92
N ASP A 603 -30.63 17.34 -5.79
CA ASP A 603 -31.31 16.70 -6.93
C ASP A 603 -32.27 15.60 -6.45
N ALA A 604 -31.94 14.90 -5.36
CA ALA A 604 -32.84 13.91 -4.77
C ALA A 604 -34.04 14.61 -4.11
N GLU A 605 -33.81 15.70 -3.36
CA GLU A 605 -34.86 16.49 -2.75
C GLU A 605 -35.79 17.14 -3.80
N ARG A 606 -35.23 17.64 -4.91
CA ARG A 606 -35.99 18.19 -6.05
C ARG A 606 -36.84 17.12 -6.71
N LEU A 607 -36.30 15.91 -6.91
CA LEU A 607 -37.05 14.79 -7.44
C LEU A 607 -38.15 14.34 -6.47
N LYS A 608 -37.86 14.24 -5.17
CA LYS A 608 -38.85 13.91 -4.13
C LYS A 608 -40.00 14.91 -4.14
N ALA A 609 -39.71 16.21 -4.13
CA ALA A 609 -40.72 17.26 -4.19
C ALA A 609 -41.55 17.20 -5.47
N ALA A 610 -40.93 16.91 -6.62
CA ALA A 610 -41.63 16.75 -7.88
C ALA A 610 -42.53 15.50 -7.88
N LEU A 611 -42.06 14.37 -7.35
CA LEU A 611 -42.86 13.14 -7.21
C LEU A 611 -44.08 13.36 -6.29
N ILE A 612 -43.90 14.09 -5.19
CA ILE A 612 -45.00 14.45 -4.29
C ILE A 612 -46.02 15.33 -5.01
N ASP A 613 -45.56 16.32 -5.79
CA ASP A 613 -46.44 17.21 -6.54
C ASP A 613 -47.18 16.48 -7.68
N ILE A 614 -46.51 15.57 -8.40
CA ILE A 614 -47.12 14.70 -9.41
C ILE A 614 -48.20 13.81 -8.76
N ALA A 615 -47.88 13.18 -7.62
CA ALA A 615 -48.82 12.34 -6.88
C ALA A 615 -50.02 13.14 -6.36
N ALA A 616 -49.81 14.38 -5.90
CA ALA A 616 -50.87 15.25 -5.39
C ALA A 616 -51.80 15.81 -6.49
N GLN A 617 -51.34 15.91 -7.73
CA GLN A 617 -52.11 16.44 -8.87
C GLN A 617 -52.91 15.36 -9.61
N SER A 618 -52.67 14.08 -9.35
CA SER A 618 -53.45 12.97 -9.91
C SER A 618 -54.84 12.92 -9.28
N THR A 619 -55.85 13.51 -9.94
CA THR A 619 -57.25 13.58 -9.47
C THR A 619 -58.03 12.27 -9.61
N ASP A 620 -57.58 11.35 -10.45
CA ASP A 620 -58.04 9.96 -10.44
C ASP A 620 -57.17 9.16 -9.47
N HIS A 621 -57.79 8.33 -8.64
CA HIS A 621 -57.11 7.51 -7.63
C HIS A 621 -55.88 6.85 -8.27
N ALA A 622 -54.72 6.99 -7.62
CA ALA A 622 -53.35 6.78 -8.12
C ALA A 622 -52.98 5.35 -8.63
N ALA A 623 -53.98 4.56 -9.05
CA ALA A 623 -53.84 3.33 -9.82
C ALA A 623 -53.50 3.58 -11.31
N ALA A 624 -53.41 4.84 -11.77
CA ALA A 624 -53.21 5.18 -13.18
C ALA A 624 -51.84 5.79 -13.53
N LEU A 625 -50.99 6.12 -12.54
CA LEU A 625 -49.65 6.63 -12.81
C LEU A 625 -48.75 5.45 -13.23
N ASP A 626 -48.36 5.43 -14.49
CA ASP A 626 -47.33 4.52 -15.00
C ASP A 626 -45.92 5.13 -14.81
N SER A 627 -44.90 4.29 -14.63
CA SER A 627 -43.50 4.74 -14.48
C SER A 627 -43.05 5.59 -15.68
N GLY A 628 -43.51 5.26 -16.89
CA GLY A 628 -43.25 6.04 -18.10
C GLY A 628 -43.85 7.45 -18.06
N GLN A 629 -45.06 7.59 -17.50
CA GLN A 629 -45.71 8.89 -17.31
C GLN A 629 -44.98 9.74 -16.26
N ILE A 630 -44.61 9.16 -15.12
CA ILE A 630 -43.79 9.87 -14.10
C ILE A 630 -42.50 10.39 -14.73
N ARG A 631 -41.78 9.56 -15.49
CA ARG A 631 -40.54 9.96 -16.15
C ARG A 631 -40.76 11.08 -17.17
N ALA A 632 -41.87 11.04 -17.92
CA ALA A 632 -42.22 12.09 -18.87
C ALA A 632 -42.56 13.42 -18.17
N GLU A 633 -43.28 13.39 -17.04
CA GLU A 633 -43.60 14.60 -16.27
C GLU A 633 -42.36 15.18 -15.57
N LEU A 634 -41.48 14.34 -15.04
CA LEU A 634 -40.19 14.79 -14.51
C LEU A 634 -39.33 15.45 -15.61
N ALA A 635 -39.36 14.91 -16.84
CA ALA A 635 -38.66 15.51 -17.97
C ALA A 635 -39.25 16.88 -18.36
N GLN A 636 -40.57 17.05 -18.34
CA GLN A 636 -41.23 18.34 -18.58
C GLN A 636 -40.89 19.41 -17.52
N ARG A 637 -40.46 19.00 -16.34
CA ARG A 637 -40.05 19.86 -15.22
C ARG A 637 -38.54 20.15 -15.20
N ASP A 638 -37.82 19.87 -16.30
CA ASP A 638 -36.36 20.00 -16.43
C ASP A 638 -35.57 19.20 -15.37
N LEU A 639 -36.07 18.02 -14.98
CA LEU A 639 -35.43 17.13 -14.00
C LEU A 639 -34.73 15.91 -14.62
N THR A 640 -34.59 15.85 -15.95
CA THR A 640 -33.93 14.73 -16.65
C THR A 640 -32.51 14.49 -16.14
N GLU A 641 -31.71 15.54 -15.97
CA GLU A 641 -30.34 15.38 -15.45
C GLU A 641 -30.30 14.88 -14.00
N ALA A 642 -31.26 15.30 -13.17
CA ALA A 642 -31.37 14.83 -11.80
C ALA A 642 -31.75 13.35 -11.77
N LEU A 643 -32.67 12.94 -12.64
CA LEU A 643 -33.10 11.56 -12.82
C LEU A 643 -31.93 10.67 -13.30
N ASP A 644 -31.15 11.13 -14.27
CA ASP A 644 -29.97 10.41 -14.76
C ASP A 644 -28.89 10.26 -13.69
N ARG A 645 -28.69 11.29 -12.85
CA ARG A 645 -27.76 11.23 -11.71
C ARG A 645 -28.22 10.25 -10.62
N VAL A 646 -29.52 10.19 -10.33
CA VAL A 646 -30.09 9.16 -9.45
C VAL A 646 -29.87 7.76 -10.03
N ALA A 647 -30.18 7.56 -11.31
CA ALA A 647 -29.98 6.27 -11.98
C ALA A 647 -28.51 5.84 -12.00
N ALA A 648 -27.59 6.77 -12.27
CA ALA A 648 -26.15 6.50 -12.31
C ALA A 648 -25.53 6.19 -10.94
N SER A 649 -26.14 6.66 -9.85
CA SER A 649 -25.67 6.37 -8.49
C SER A 649 -25.94 4.94 -8.02
N VAL A 650 -26.83 4.22 -8.71
CA VAL A 650 -27.12 2.81 -8.46
C VAL A 650 -26.20 1.97 -9.36
N THR A 651 -24.98 1.72 -8.86
CA THR A 651 -23.90 1.09 -9.64
C THR A 651 -23.91 -0.44 -9.59
N THR A 652 -24.65 -1.03 -8.64
CA THR A 652 -24.77 -2.48 -8.45
C THR A 652 -26.19 -2.98 -8.74
N ALA A 653 -26.29 -4.23 -9.19
CA ALA A 653 -27.56 -4.95 -9.39
C ALA A 653 -28.25 -5.40 -8.08
N SER A 654 -27.84 -4.87 -6.92
CA SER A 654 -27.91 -5.58 -5.64
C SER A 654 -29.09 -5.25 -4.72
N VAL A 655 -30.10 -4.52 -5.19
CA VAL A 655 -31.36 -4.39 -4.45
C VAL A 655 -32.52 -4.77 -5.37
N TRP A 656 -32.88 -6.05 -5.35
CA TRP A 656 -33.92 -6.62 -6.20
C TRP A 656 -35.24 -5.83 -6.14
N GLY A 657 -35.70 -5.46 -4.95
CA GLY A 657 -36.99 -4.81 -4.72
C GLY A 657 -37.13 -3.36 -5.23
N VAL A 658 -36.12 -2.77 -5.88
CA VAL A 658 -36.26 -1.47 -6.55
C VAL A 658 -36.22 -1.57 -8.07
N ARG A 659 -35.99 -2.75 -8.64
CA ARG A 659 -35.93 -2.95 -10.09
C ARG A 659 -37.32 -2.94 -10.72
N PRO A 660 -37.50 -2.60 -12.01
CA PRO A 660 -38.83 -2.56 -12.62
C PRO A 660 -39.62 -3.88 -12.65
N ASP A 661 -38.96 -5.02 -12.40
CA ASP A 661 -39.47 -6.39 -12.52
C ASP A 661 -39.63 -7.13 -11.18
N ALA A 662 -39.36 -6.48 -10.05
CA ALA A 662 -39.55 -7.06 -8.72
C ALA A 662 -41.04 -7.28 -8.37
N ALA A 663 -41.30 -8.31 -7.55
CA ALA A 663 -42.65 -8.60 -7.06
C ALA A 663 -43.12 -7.55 -6.04
N PRO A 664 -44.42 -7.19 -5.98
CA PRO A 664 -44.91 -6.14 -5.07
C PRO A 664 -44.52 -6.33 -3.60
N ASP A 665 -44.51 -7.57 -3.09
CA ASP A 665 -44.10 -7.87 -1.73
C ASP A 665 -42.61 -7.56 -1.47
N ASP A 666 -41.74 -7.87 -2.44
CA ASP A 666 -40.30 -7.58 -2.36
C ASP A 666 -40.04 -6.07 -2.36
N VAL A 667 -40.82 -5.33 -3.16
CA VAL A 667 -40.78 -3.87 -3.24
C VAL A 667 -41.16 -3.25 -1.90
N LEU A 668 -42.25 -3.72 -1.29
CA LEU A 668 -42.72 -3.19 -0.02
C LEU A 668 -41.73 -3.43 1.12
N VAL A 669 -41.18 -4.64 1.22
CA VAL A 669 -40.15 -4.97 2.23
C VAL A 669 -38.91 -4.09 2.05
N THR A 670 -38.46 -3.93 0.80
CA THR A 670 -37.31 -3.10 0.47
C THR A 670 -37.56 -1.63 0.81
N TRP A 671 -38.76 -1.11 0.47
CA TRP A 671 -39.18 0.25 0.79
C TRP A 671 -39.14 0.51 2.30
N GLN A 672 -39.78 -0.34 3.09
CA GLN A 672 -39.84 -0.21 4.56
C GLN A 672 -38.44 -0.18 5.18
N GLN A 673 -37.55 -1.05 4.69
CA GLN A 673 -36.17 -1.10 5.16
C GLN A 673 -35.38 0.17 4.82
N LEU A 674 -35.48 0.64 3.57
CA LEU A 674 -34.81 1.87 3.13
C LEU A 674 -35.30 3.10 3.91
N VAL A 675 -36.62 3.22 4.10
CA VAL A 675 -37.24 4.32 4.86
C VAL A 675 -36.84 4.28 6.34
N ALA A 676 -36.87 3.10 6.97
CA ALA A 676 -36.49 2.95 8.38
C ALA A 676 -35.03 3.36 8.62
N LEU A 677 -34.11 2.88 7.76
CA LEU A 677 -32.69 3.23 7.84
C LEU A 677 -32.44 4.71 7.58
N HIS A 678 -33.18 5.31 6.64
CA HIS A 678 -33.05 6.73 6.35
C HIS A 678 -33.47 7.58 7.56
N ARG A 679 -34.59 7.25 8.22
CA ARG A 679 -35.04 7.93 9.44
C ARG A 679 -34.07 7.74 10.60
N GLN A 680 -33.58 6.52 10.81
CA GLN A 680 -32.60 6.22 11.85
C GLN A 680 -31.30 7.01 11.65
N TRP A 681 -30.79 7.06 10.41
CA TRP A 681 -29.60 7.84 10.07
C TRP A 681 -29.79 9.32 10.35
N HIS A 682 -30.95 9.88 9.96
CA HIS A 682 -31.25 11.28 10.20
C HIS A 682 -31.32 11.61 11.70
N SER A 683 -31.97 10.76 12.50
CA SER A 683 -32.03 10.91 13.96
C SER A 683 -30.65 10.86 14.60
N LEU A 684 -29.80 9.90 14.20
CA LEU A 684 -28.45 9.76 14.73
C LEU A 684 -27.55 10.93 14.34
N THR A 685 -27.73 11.47 13.13
CA THR A 685 -26.97 12.66 12.67
C THR A 685 -27.36 13.91 13.48
N LYS A 686 -28.63 14.05 13.83
CA LYS A 686 -29.09 15.11 14.74
C LYS A 686 -28.52 14.93 16.14
N GLU A 687 -28.57 13.71 16.68
CA GLU A 687 -27.99 13.36 17.99
C GLU A 687 -26.47 13.61 18.03
N LEU A 688 -25.77 13.35 16.92
CA LEU A 688 -24.34 13.61 16.77
C LEU A 688 -24.05 15.11 16.91
N LYS A 689 -24.81 15.94 16.20
CA LYS A 689 -24.66 17.40 16.26
C LYS A 689 -24.92 17.94 17.67
N GLU A 690 -25.93 17.39 18.35
CA GLU A 690 -26.23 17.73 19.75
C GLU A 690 -25.10 17.29 20.70
N ALA A 691 -24.54 16.10 20.50
CA ALA A 691 -23.42 15.59 21.29
C ALA A 691 -22.12 16.37 21.05
N GLU A 692 -21.83 16.78 19.81
CA GLU A 692 -20.69 17.65 19.47
C GLU A 692 -20.84 19.03 20.11
N GLN A 693 -22.04 19.61 20.05
CA GLN A 693 -22.32 20.89 20.69
C GLN A 693 -22.21 20.81 22.22
N ALA A 694 -22.73 19.74 22.84
CA ALA A 694 -22.61 19.51 24.27
C ALA A 694 -21.15 19.36 24.71
N LEU A 695 -20.34 18.61 23.97
CA LEU A 695 -18.90 18.48 24.26
C LEU A 695 -18.14 19.81 24.06
N GLY A 696 -18.52 20.60 23.06
CA GLY A 696 -17.96 21.93 22.84
C GLY A 696 -18.31 22.95 23.93
N GLN A 697 -19.43 22.76 24.63
CA GLN A 697 -19.87 23.60 25.76
C GLN A 697 -19.32 23.10 27.10
N ASP A 698 -19.21 21.79 27.28
CA ASP A 698 -18.70 21.13 28.48
C ASP A 698 -17.85 19.91 28.10
N ALA A 699 -16.54 20.03 28.29
CA ALA A 699 -15.55 19.00 27.96
C ALA A 699 -15.47 17.87 29.02
N SER A 700 -16.62 17.45 29.54
CA SER A 700 -16.72 16.35 30.51
C SER A 700 -16.56 14.99 29.86
N GLU A 701 -16.06 14.02 30.64
CA GLU A 701 -15.92 12.62 30.21
C GLU A 701 -17.27 12.02 29.79
N ALA A 702 -18.36 12.43 30.42
CA ALA A 702 -19.72 12.00 30.07
C ALA A 702 -20.13 12.44 28.65
N ASN A 703 -19.87 13.70 28.27
CA ASN A 703 -20.16 14.20 26.93
C ASN A 703 -19.25 13.56 25.88
N TYR A 704 -18.00 13.25 26.24
CA TYR A 704 -17.09 12.53 25.36
C TYR A 704 -17.56 11.09 25.10
N LEU A 705 -18.00 10.38 26.14
CA LEU A 705 -18.57 9.03 26.00
C LEU A 705 -19.87 9.02 25.21
N ARG A 706 -20.74 10.03 25.40
CA ARG A 706 -21.96 10.20 24.60
C ARG A 706 -21.63 10.43 23.13
N LEU A 707 -20.66 11.29 22.82
CA LEU A 707 -20.21 11.51 21.44
C LEU A 707 -19.66 10.22 20.81
N ARG A 708 -18.88 9.44 21.58
CA ARG A 708 -18.35 8.15 21.12
C ARG A 708 -19.46 7.16 20.83
N ASP A 709 -20.43 7.02 21.73
CA ASP A 709 -21.57 6.11 21.57
C ASP A 709 -22.42 6.43 20.32
N VAL A 710 -22.71 7.72 20.08
CA VAL A 710 -23.44 8.13 18.86
C VAL A 710 -22.63 7.82 17.59
N LYS A 711 -21.30 8.02 17.62
CA LYS A 711 -20.42 7.67 16.50
C LYS A 711 -20.35 6.15 16.26
N ASP A 712 -20.32 5.36 17.33
CA ASP A 712 -20.32 3.90 17.26
C ASP A 712 -21.65 3.40 16.65
N ARG A 713 -22.79 3.96 17.06
CA ARG A 713 -24.12 3.65 16.49
C ARG A 713 -24.25 4.05 15.01
N LEU A 714 -23.69 5.20 14.62
CA LEU A 714 -23.63 5.59 13.20
C LEU A 714 -22.78 4.61 12.37
N SER A 715 -21.61 4.22 12.88
CA SER A 715 -20.71 3.28 12.20
C SER A 715 -21.33 1.88 12.04
N GLN A 716 -22.07 1.39 13.04
CA GLN A 716 -22.80 0.12 12.94
C GLN A 716 -23.90 0.16 11.87
N MET A 717 -24.56 1.30 11.72
CA MET A 717 -25.62 1.48 10.72
C MET A 717 -25.05 1.58 9.30
N ASP A 718 -23.90 2.25 9.10
CA ASP A 718 -23.18 2.23 7.82
C ASP A 718 -22.76 0.79 7.45
N GLY A 719 -22.36 -0.03 8.44
CA GLY A 719 -22.10 -1.46 8.23
C GLY A 719 -23.37 -2.28 7.90
N THR A 720 -24.54 -1.86 8.37
CA THR A 720 -25.83 -2.49 8.04
C THR A 720 -26.28 -2.12 6.63
N GLU A 721 -25.97 -0.91 6.18
CA GLU A 721 -26.17 -0.44 4.81
C GLU A 721 -25.34 -1.28 3.81
N ALA A 722 -24.07 -1.55 4.12
CA ALA A 722 -23.22 -2.43 3.32
C ALA A 722 -23.71 -3.90 3.24
N LEU A 723 -24.45 -4.39 4.24
CA LEU A 723 -25.04 -5.74 4.22
C LEU A 723 -26.27 -5.81 3.30
N ILE A 724 -27.03 -4.72 3.18
CA ILE A 724 -28.17 -4.60 2.27
C ILE A 724 -27.69 -4.54 0.83
N GLU A 725 -26.55 -3.87 0.59
CA GLU A 725 -25.86 -3.85 -0.70
C GLU A 725 -25.39 -5.25 -1.16
N GLY A 726 -25.35 -6.25 -0.27
CA GLY A 726 -25.05 -7.66 -0.59
C GLY A 726 -26.27 -8.59 -0.65
N PHE A 727 -27.49 -8.10 -0.37
CA PHE A 727 -28.69 -8.92 -0.31
C PHE A 727 -29.21 -9.22 -1.74
N GLY A 728 -29.06 -10.47 -2.20
CA GLY A 728 -29.46 -10.91 -3.54
C GLY A 728 -28.32 -11.18 -4.52
N ALA A 729 -27.05 -11.03 -4.12
CA ALA A 729 -25.90 -11.43 -4.94
C ALA A 729 -25.70 -12.96 -5.06
N THR A 730 -26.54 -13.76 -4.39
CA THR A 730 -26.49 -15.24 -4.36
C THR A 730 -27.74 -15.91 -4.92
N SER A 731 -28.50 -15.23 -5.79
CA SER A 731 -29.64 -15.83 -6.52
C SER A 731 -29.47 -15.74 -8.02
#